data_AF-A0A972TQF1-F1
#
_entry.id   AF-A0A972TQF1-F1
#
_cell.length_a   1.000
_cell.length_b   1.000
_cell.length_c   1.000
_cell.angle_alpha   90.00
_cell.angle_beta   90.00
_cell.angle_gamma   90.00
#
_symmetry.space_group_name_H-M   'P 1'
#
loop_
_entity.id
_entity.type
_entity.pdbx_description
1 polymer ?
#
loop_
_entity_poly.entity_id
_entity_poly.type
_entity_poly.pdbx_seq_one_letter_code
_entity_poly.pdbx_strand_id
1 'polypeptide(L)'
;MIRVKTIHIEDFRGVRKLDLELAGDNYGICGRNGTGKSGVVDAIEFCLTGDVTRLSGQGTAGLSVKNHAPHVDQRTHPEKANVTITGDIPSLGKPITIHRSVNNPKKVDIKPADAAIEGIAAELEAHPEFALSRREIVKYIITPPGQRSIDVQTLLRLDHIERLRKSLTTFNNKFKTEADEAERNRVKAEADLKIALKIDKLDRTLVLGKVNEMRKILGLPVLTELTKDTSFKDGVAAPQDTDKQPVLRKAVAQADLTALQTVLQSEEPTAIGDNRKAVKDALEKLRDDEQALTLARRHGFIKTGLDLVTEDACPLCDTPWKADDLRKHLRNKILSAEKIEEMLGELRTKINAVLEALAERVQAIESVIQYSKNLKPPVPYTEIDNYLKGLREKETVLTDFLKDHSLVTPAITAITDSWWFLSAPQQAQISECQNGVNALPDTSAADETRDILSVAQDRYERLLKAIEEKNERKAQSIVAQKVMDYYNTTATQVLEGVYDQVAEDFSAYYRAINREDEKRFVGKLTSEPAKLSFDVDFYGRGLFPPGAYHSEGHQDAMGLCLYLALMKHTLGDKFTFAVLDDVLMSVDAGHRREVCRLLKKEFPKTQFILTTHDRVWLQYMKTENVISRSQSFGGWTVDCGPRVWDDHDVWIEIQEELAKDNVAQAAWLLRHYLEYIAVILADNLRARIEFRGDGHYDLADLMPHVLKQWRTLLENGEKSAIKWELVDDNTAIAAMRSTAKELIAKTNAEQWAINPSVHFNEWANLQAPEFQEVGDAFKTLLEHLRCKNPACMSYIYVSPHKGQPEELRCNCGQTAINLKT
;
A
#
# COMPACT_ATOMS: atom_id res chain seq x y z
N MET A 1 -18.66 -11.11 -10.96
CA MET A 1 -17.49 -11.87 -11.43
C MET A 1 -17.87 -12.76 -12.62
N ILE A 2 -16.87 -13.31 -13.31
CA ILE A 2 -16.99 -14.07 -14.56
C ILE A 2 -16.77 -15.58 -14.34
N ARG A 3 -17.05 -16.41 -15.36
CA ARG A 3 -16.57 -17.79 -15.51
C ARG A 3 -15.80 -17.92 -16.81
N VAL A 4 -14.52 -18.25 -16.72
CA VAL A 4 -13.60 -18.35 -17.86
C VAL A 4 -13.81 -19.68 -18.58
N LYS A 5 -14.09 -19.63 -19.87
CA LYS A 5 -14.24 -20.79 -20.76
C LYS A 5 -12.98 -21.06 -21.55
N THR A 6 -12.42 -20.04 -22.17
CA THR A 6 -11.17 -20.15 -22.93
C THR A 6 -10.25 -18.98 -22.65
N ILE A 7 -8.95 -19.24 -22.80
CA ILE A 7 -7.92 -18.20 -22.82
C ILE A 7 -6.99 -18.44 -24.01
N HIS A 8 -6.70 -17.37 -24.73
CA HIS A 8 -5.71 -17.31 -25.79
C HIS A 8 -4.62 -16.30 -25.38
N ILE A 9 -3.36 -16.72 -25.45
CA ILE A 9 -2.18 -15.94 -25.07
C ILE A 9 -1.21 -15.95 -26.25
N GLU A 10 -0.78 -14.77 -26.68
CA GLU A 10 0.19 -14.62 -27.77
C GLU A 10 1.31 -13.64 -27.38
N ASP A 11 2.55 -14.05 -27.61
CA ASP A 11 3.79 -13.30 -27.38
C ASP A 11 3.83 -12.53 -26.03
N PHE A 12 3.36 -13.17 -24.96
CA PHE A 12 3.24 -12.59 -23.62
C PHE A 12 4.12 -13.34 -22.61
N ARG A 13 4.99 -12.61 -21.92
CA ARG A 13 5.94 -13.12 -20.92
C ARG A 13 6.81 -14.23 -21.50
N GLY A 14 6.71 -15.46 -20.98
CA GLY A 14 7.40 -16.63 -21.53
C GLY A 14 6.57 -17.41 -22.55
N VAL A 15 5.41 -16.92 -22.97
CA VAL A 15 4.47 -17.62 -23.86
C VAL A 15 4.58 -17.05 -25.27
N ARG A 16 4.80 -17.91 -26.27
CA ARG A 16 4.75 -17.52 -27.68
C ARG A 16 3.34 -17.59 -28.22
N LYS A 17 2.69 -18.74 -28.06
CA LYS A 17 1.27 -18.94 -28.36
C LYS A 17 0.73 -20.06 -27.47
N LEU A 18 -0.41 -19.84 -26.85
CA LEU A 18 -1.05 -20.83 -25.98
C LEU A 18 -2.57 -20.64 -25.96
N ASP A 19 -3.29 -21.72 -26.22
CA ASP A 19 -4.75 -21.81 -26.13
C ASP A 19 -5.11 -22.82 -25.04
N LEU A 20 -5.97 -22.43 -24.09
CA LEU A 20 -6.47 -23.32 -23.04
C LEU A 20 -8.00 -23.32 -23.01
N GLU A 21 -8.59 -24.51 -22.92
CA GLU A 21 -10.04 -24.71 -22.82
C GLU A 21 -10.46 -25.17 -21.41
N LEU A 22 -10.88 -24.21 -20.59
CA LEU A 22 -11.29 -24.40 -19.20
C LEU A 22 -12.75 -24.81 -19.06
N ALA A 23 -13.59 -24.53 -20.07
CA ALA A 23 -15.01 -24.85 -20.12
C ALA A 23 -15.89 -24.30 -18.97
N GLY A 24 -15.41 -23.30 -18.22
CA GLY A 24 -16.15 -22.70 -17.11
C GLY A 24 -16.10 -23.49 -15.80
N ASP A 25 -15.32 -24.57 -15.75
CA ASP A 25 -15.09 -25.41 -14.57
C ASP A 25 -13.74 -25.08 -13.90
N ASN A 26 -13.53 -25.64 -12.71
CA ASN A 26 -12.22 -25.61 -12.06
C ASN A 26 -11.16 -26.31 -12.92
N TYR A 27 -9.99 -25.68 -13.03
CA TYR A 27 -8.94 -26.09 -13.96
C TYR A 27 -7.57 -26.16 -13.27
N GLY A 28 -6.83 -27.26 -13.50
CA GLY A 28 -5.48 -27.43 -12.94
C GLY A 28 -4.37 -27.25 -13.98
N ILE A 29 -3.29 -26.54 -13.65
CA ILE A 29 -2.09 -26.44 -14.48
C ILE A 29 -0.91 -26.99 -13.69
N CYS A 30 -0.29 -28.07 -14.17
CA CYS A 30 0.82 -28.72 -13.48
C CYS A 30 2.11 -28.66 -14.31
N GLY A 31 3.25 -28.42 -13.67
CA GLY A 31 4.54 -28.37 -14.35
C GLY A 31 5.68 -27.96 -13.43
N ARG A 32 6.91 -28.37 -13.76
CA ARG A 32 8.11 -27.99 -13.00
C ARG A 32 8.26 -26.46 -12.91
N ASN A 33 9.05 -25.99 -11.95
CA ASN A 33 9.38 -24.56 -11.87
C ASN A 33 10.04 -24.09 -13.17
N GLY A 34 9.68 -22.89 -13.63
CA GLY A 34 10.18 -22.34 -14.90
C GLY A 34 9.48 -22.85 -16.17
N THR A 35 8.45 -23.70 -16.06
CA THR A 35 7.72 -24.21 -17.25
C THR A 35 6.68 -23.25 -17.84
N GLY A 36 6.49 -22.05 -17.26
CA GLY A 36 5.56 -21.03 -17.78
C GLY A 36 4.18 -20.95 -17.10
N LYS A 37 3.92 -21.73 -16.03
CA LYS A 37 2.63 -21.73 -15.30
C LYS A 37 2.20 -20.34 -14.82
N SER A 38 3.08 -19.65 -14.11
CA SER A 38 2.82 -18.28 -13.63
C SER A 38 2.64 -17.29 -14.78
N GLY A 39 3.15 -17.58 -15.99
CA GLY A 39 2.88 -16.78 -17.18
C GLY A 39 1.42 -16.82 -17.62
N VAL A 40 0.73 -17.95 -17.41
CA VAL A 40 -0.71 -18.08 -17.64
C VAL A 40 -1.49 -17.25 -16.62
N VAL A 41 -1.06 -17.27 -15.36
CA VAL A 41 -1.68 -16.46 -14.30
C VAL A 41 -1.49 -14.97 -14.57
N ASP A 42 -0.27 -14.55 -14.90
CA ASP A 42 0.05 -13.17 -15.31
C ASP A 42 -0.82 -12.74 -16.51
N ALA A 43 -1.10 -13.65 -17.46
CA ALA A 43 -1.93 -13.35 -18.62
C ALA A 43 -3.40 -13.19 -18.25
N ILE A 44 -3.93 -14.04 -17.36
CA ILE A 44 -5.31 -13.91 -16.85
C ILE A 44 -5.48 -12.59 -16.12
N GLU A 45 -4.55 -12.29 -15.21
CA GLU A 45 -4.52 -11.04 -14.46
C GLU A 45 -4.50 -9.85 -15.43
N PHE A 46 -3.53 -9.83 -16.35
CA PHE A 46 -3.38 -8.77 -17.34
C PHE A 46 -4.63 -8.56 -18.17
N CYS A 47 -5.26 -9.62 -18.68
CA CYS A 47 -6.45 -9.48 -19.52
C CYS A 47 -7.59 -8.78 -18.77
N LEU A 48 -7.78 -9.12 -17.49
CA LEU A 48 -8.86 -8.62 -16.66
C LEU A 48 -8.58 -7.22 -16.07
N THR A 49 -7.33 -6.90 -15.73
CA THR A 49 -6.96 -5.69 -14.98
C THR A 49 -6.10 -4.71 -15.76
N GLY A 50 -5.41 -5.16 -16.79
CA GLY A 50 -4.40 -4.38 -17.51
C GLY A 50 -3.08 -4.21 -16.76
N ASP A 51 -2.95 -4.81 -15.59
CA ASP A 51 -1.71 -4.84 -14.82
C ASP A 51 -1.25 -6.27 -14.55
N VAL A 52 0.00 -6.42 -14.11
CA VAL A 52 0.56 -7.69 -13.66
C VAL A 52 1.21 -7.43 -12.32
N THR A 53 0.68 -7.99 -11.23
CA THR A 53 1.16 -7.75 -9.85
C THR A 53 2.63 -8.14 -9.67
N ARG A 54 3.18 -9.03 -10.50
CA ARG A 54 4.62 -9.34 -10.50
C ARG A 54 5.50 -8.23 -11.08
N LEU A 55 4.93 -7.36 -11.92
CA LEU A 55 5.59 -6.23 -12.56
C LEU A 55 5.28 -4.88 -11.88
N SER A 56 4.32 -4.85 -10.96
CA SER A 56 3.93 -3.67 -10.18
C SER A 56 4.11 -3.89 -8.67
N GLY A 57 4.08 -2.81 -7.89
CA GLY A 57 4.17 -2.84 -6.42
C GLY A 57 5.58 -2.72 -5.81
N GLN A 58 5.71 -3.05 -4.53
CA GLN A 58 6.97 -2.89 -3.79
C GLN A 58 8.07 -3.81 -4.36
N GLY A 59 9.29 -3.30 -4.51
CA GLY A 59 10.44 -4.07 -4.98
C GLY A 59 10.50 -4.32 -6.50
N THR A 60 9.63 -3.71 -7.30
CA THR A 60 9.63 -3.82 -8.77
C THR A 60 10.14 -2.56 -9.47
N ALA A 61 10.95 -1.74 -8.79
CA ALA A 61 11.47 -0.49 -9.36
C ALA A 61 12.25 -0.76 -10.66
N GLY A 62 11.79 -0.18 -11.78
CA GLY A 62 12.34 -0.41 -13.12
C GLY A 62 11.57 -1.42 -13.97
N LEU A 63 10.61 -2.15 -13.39
CA LEU A 63 9.68 -3.01 -14.14
C LEU A 63 8.44 -2.24 -14.57
N SER A 64 7.84 -2.67 -15.68
CA SER A 64 6.59 -2.11 -16.19
C SER A 64 5.95 -3.11 -17.15
N VAL A 65 4.61 -3.12 -17.20
CA VAL A 65 3.85 -3.97 -18.12
C VAL A 65 4.28 -3.73 -19.56
N LYS A 66 4.37 -2.47 -20.00
CA LYS A 66 4.71 -2.14 -21.39
C LYS A 66 6.07 -2.69 -21.85
N ASN A 67 7.06 -2.73 -20.95
CA ASN A 67 8.42 -3.14 -21.31
C ASN A 67 8.73 -4.61 -20.97
N HIS A 68 7.96 -5.24 -20.06
CA HIS A 68 8.31 -6.55 -19.49
C HIS A 68 7.17 -7.59 -19.53
N ALA A 69 5.99 -7.19 -19.97
CA ALA A 69 4.91 -8.12 -20.29
C ALA A 69 5.01 -8.73 -21.71
N PRO A 70 5.53 -8.06 -22.75
CA PRO A 70 5.77 -8.73 -24.03
C PRO A 70 6.82 -9.84 -23.87
N HIS A 71 6.76 -10.84 -24.75
CA HIS A 71 7.84 -11.81 -24.89
C HIS A 71 9.17 -11.08 -25.13
N VAL A 72 10.28 -11.67 -24.66
CA VAL A 72 11.60 -11.01 -24.73
C VAL A 72 11.97 -10.59 -26.16
N ASP A 73 11.59 -11.41 -27.16
CA ASP A 73 11.80 -11.11 -28.58
C ASP A 73 10.86 -10.06 -29.16
N GLN A 74 9.76 -9.74 -28.48
CA GLN A 74 8.78 -8.72 -28.88
C GLN A 74 8.83 -7.48 -27.97
N ARG A 75 9.92 -7.26 -27.24
CA ARG A 75 10.05 -6.11 -26.32
C ARG A 75 9.83 -4.76 -27.02
N THR A 76 10.24 -4.65 -28.28
CA THR A 76 10.03 -3.44 -29.11
C THR A 76 8.71 -3.44 -29.88
N HIS A 77 7.94 -4.54 -29.79
CA HIS A 77 6.69 -4.79 -30.52
C HIS A 77 5.55 -5.18 -29.55
N PRO A 78 5.21 -4.34 -28.56
CA PRO A 78 4.19 -4.66 -27.56
C PRO A 78 2.79 -4.88 -28.16
N GLU A 79 2.54 -4.49 -29.41
CA GLU A 79 1.30 -4.75 -30.16
C GLU A 79 1.08 -6.22 -30.50
N LYS A 80 2.13 -7.04 -30.51
CA LYS A 80 2.03 -8.49 -30.76
C LYS A 80 1.69 -9.27 -29.51
N ALA A 81 1.94 -8.69 -28.33
CA ALA A 81 1.63 -9.30 -27.05
C ALA A 81 0.15 -9.06 -26.70
N ASN A 82 -0.68 -10.10 -26.86
CA ASN A 82 -2.12 -10.01 -26.72
C ASN A 82 -2.67 -11.17 -25.88
N VAL A 83 -3.72 -10.88 -25.10
CA VAL A 83 -4.43 -11.90 -24.33
C VAL A 83 -5.93 -11.74 -24.52
N THR A 84 -6.60 -12.84 -24.82
CA THR A 84 -8.06 -12.90 -24.98
C THR A 84 -8.65 -13.94 -24.05
N ILE A 85 -9.66 -13.54 -23.28
CA ILE A 85 -10.47 -14.43 -22.43
C ILE A 85 -11.89 -14.46 -22.96
N THR A 86 -12.45 -15.65 -23.13
CA THR A 86 -13.89 -15.82 -23.33
C THR A 86 -14.51 -16.50 -22.11
N GLY A 87 -15.74 -16.12 -21.79
CA GLY A 87 -16.43 -16.64 -20.61
C GLY A 87 -17.89 -16.26 -20.57
N ASP A 88 -18.52 -16.53 -19.43
CA ASP A 88 -19.87 -16.06 -19.11
C ASP A 88 -19.86 -15.18 -17.87
N ILE A 89 -20.86 -14.32 -17.75
CA ILE A 89 -21.16 -13.57 -16.54
C ILE A 89 -22.36 -14.25 -15.86
N PRO A 90 -22.17 -15.01 -14.77
CA PRO A 90 -23.26 -15.76 -14.13
C PRO A 90 -24.43 -14.88 -13.68
N SER A 91 -24.16 -13.65 -13.22
CA SER A 91 -25.21 -12.72 -12.76
C SER A 91 -26.10 -12.19 -13.89
N LEU A 92 -25.60 -12.16 -15.12
CA LEU A 92 -26.33 -11.68 -16.30
C LEU A 92 -26.78 -12.82 -17.22
N GLY A 93 -26.22 -14.02 -17.08
CA GLY A 93 -26.43 -15.14 -18.01
C GLY A 93 -25.95 -14.84 -19.43
N LYS A 94 -25.02 -13.89 -19.60
CA LYS A 94 -24.52 -13.42 -20.91
C LYS A 94 -23.07 -13.87 -21.13
N PRO A 95 -22.68 -14.19 -22.38
CA PRO A 95 -21.28 -14.40 -22.72
C PRO A 95 -20.51 -13.08 -22.72
N ILE A 96 -19.20 -13.16 -22.45
CA ILE A 96 -18.25 -12.05 -22.51
C ILE A 96 -16.97 -12.51 -23.21
N THR A 97 -16.40 -11.65 -24.04
CA THR A 97 -15.04 -11.75 -24.56
C THR A 97 -14.29 -10.50 -24.17
N ILE A 98 -13.15 -10.67 -23.50
CA ILE A 98 -12.25 -9.59 -23.09
C ILE A 98 -10.96 -9.78 -23.86
N HIS A 99 -10.53 -8.76 -24.60
CA HIS A 99 -9.27 -8.73 -25.32
C HIS A 99 -8.45 -7.53 -24.84
N ARG A 100 -7.16 -7.75 -24.54
CA ARG A 100 -6.24 -6.69 -24.13
C ARG A 100 -4.88 -6.86 -24.81
N SER A 101 -4.29 -5.73 -25.21
CA SER A 101 -2.99 -5.65 -25.88
C SER A 101 -1.98 -4.89 -25.04
N VAL A 102 -0.74 -5.36 -24.95
CA VAL A 102 0.31 -4.70 -24.16
C VAL A 102 0.73 -3.34 -24.76
N ASN A 103 0.44 -3.07 -26.03
CA ASN A 103 0.67 -1.75 -26.62
C ASN A 103 -0.12 -0.64 -25.89
N ASN A 104 -1.34 -0.96 -25.44
CA ASN A 104 -2.15 -0.08 -24.61
C ASN A 104 -2.81 -0.83 -23.44
N PRO A 105 -2.05 -1.10 -22.37
CA PRO A 105 -2.48 -1.93 -21.24
C PRO A 105 -3.75 -1.47 -20.56
N LYS A 106 -4.09 -0.16 -20.61
CA LYS A 106 -5.31 0.38 -19.97
C LYS A 106 -6.54 0.34 -20.86
N LYS A 107 -6.39 0.00 -22.14
CA LYS A 107 -7.50 -0.09 -23.09
C LYS A 107 -7.93 -1.54 -23.22
N VAL A 108 -9.17 -1.81 -22.85
CA VAL A 108 -9.82 -3.13 -22.98
C VAL A 108 -10.81 -3.12 -24.15
N ASP A 109 -10.84 -4.18 -24.95
CA ASP A 109 -11.89 -4.46 -25.94
C ASP A 109 -12.83 -5.52 -25.38
N ILE A 110 -14.10 -5.19 -25.21
CA ILE A 110 -15.12 -6.04 -24.60
C ILE A 110 -16.22 -6.31 -25.62
N LYS A 111 -16.56 -7.59 -25.81
CA LYS A 111 -17.65 -8.01 -26.69
C LYS A 111 -18.62 -8.94 -25.95
N PRO A 112 -19.94 -8.73 -26.07
CA PRO A 112 -20.61 -7.61 -26.74
C PRO A 112 -20.48 -6.30 -25.94
N ALA A 113 -20.51 -5.16 -26.64
CA ALA A 113 -20.47 -3.82 -26.04
C ALA A 113 -21.83 -3.48 -25.40
N ASP A 114 -21.98 -3.87 -24.13
CA ASP A 114 -23.18 -3.70 -23.31
C ASP A 114 -22.76 -3.04 -21.98
N ALA A 115 -23.43 -1.96 -21.59
CA ALA A 115 -23.05 -1.17 -20.42
C ALA A 115 -23.01 -1.97 -19.11
N ALA A 116 -23.85 -3.02 -18.96
CA ALA A 116 -23.83 -3.87 -17.78
C ALA A 116 -22.63 -4.83 -17.78
N ILE A 117 -22.20 -5.29 -18.97
CA ILE A 117 -21.00 -6.12 -19.15
C ILE A 117 -19.75 -5.27 -18.90
N GLU A 118 -19.69 -4.08 -19.47
CA GLU A 118 -18.59 -3.12 -19.25
C GLU A 118 -18.47 -2.72 -17.78
N GLY A 119 -19.59 -2.51 -17.08
CA GLY A 119 -19.59 -2.25 -15.64
C GLY A 119 -18.97 -3.37 -14.81
N ILE A 120 -19.21 -4.64 -15.17
CA ILE A 120 -18.62 -5.80 -14.49
C ILE A 120 -17.13 -5.94 -14.82
N ALA A 121 -16.72 -5.66 -16.06
CA ALA A 121 -15.31 -5.65 -16.42
C ALA A 121 -14.55 -4.53 -15.69
N ALA A 122 -15.15 -3.34 -15.56
CA ALA A 122 -14.57 -2.25 -14.78
C ALA A 122 -14.48 -2.59 -13.29
N GLU A 123 -15.45 -3.33 -12.73
CA GLU A 123 -15.35 -3.84 -11.37
C GLU A 123 -14.20 -4.84 -11.22
N LEU A 124 -13.98 -5.73 -12.18
CA LEU A 124 -12.82 -6.64 -12.17
C LEU A 124 -11.49 -5.89 -12.32
N GLU A 125 -11.45 -4.85 -13.15
CA GLU A 125 -10.25 -4.04 -13.34
C GLU A 125 -9.85 -3.25 -12.10
N ALA A 126 -10.83 -2.77 -11.34
CA ALA A 126 -10.59 -2.10 -10.06
C ALA A 126 -10.12 -3.05 -8.94
N HIS A 127 -10.24 -4.38 -9.14
CA HIS A 127 -10.11 -5.38 -8.08
C HIS A 127 -9.33 -6.62 -8.56
N PRO A 128 -7.97 -6.55 -8.58
CA PRO A 128 -7.10 -7.63 -9.04
C PRO A 128 -7.01 -8.82 -8.07
N GLU A 129 -7.68 -8.76 -6.91
CA GLU A 129 -7.48 -9.71 -5.81
C GLU A 129 -8.07 -11.10 -6.08
N PHE A 130 -8.57 -11.37 -7.28
CA PHE A 130 -8.91 -12.73 -7.72
C PHE A 130 -7.67 -13.59 -8.02
N ALA A 131 -6.51 -12.99 -8.28
CA ALA A 131 -5.26 -13.70 -8.55
C ALA A 131 -4.36 -13.71 -7.31
N LEU A 132 -4.14 -14.89 -6.75
CA LEU A 132 -3.37 -15.10 -5.53
C LEU A 132 -2.13 -15.92 -5.84
N SER A 133 -0.95 -15.35 -5.61
CA SER A 133 0.31 -16.09 -5.62
C SER A 133 0.82 -16.29 -4.19
N ARG A 134 1.82 -17.16 -3.99
CA ARG A 134 2.51 -17.27 -2.69
C ARG A 134 2.98 -15.90 -2.16
N ARG A 135 3.47 -15.03 -3.05
CA ARG A 135 3.90 -13.67 -2.68
C ARG A 135 2.76 -12.86 -2.06
N GLU A 136 1.54 -12.99 -2.58
CA GLU A 136 0.35 -12.29 -2.08
C GLU A 136 -0.13 -12.88 -0.76
N ILE A 137 -0.12 -14.21 -0.60
CA ILE A 137 -0.47 -14.89 0.65
C ILE A 137 0.39 -14.39 1.82
N VAL A 138 1.70 -14.28 1.59
CA VAL A 138 2.65 -13.83 2.61
C VAL A 138 2.37 -12.38 3.05
N LYS A 139 1.84 -11.52 2.17
CA LYS A 139 1.50 -10.12 2.52
C LYS A 139 0.45 -10.03 3.63
N TYR A 140 -0.46 -10.99 3.73
CA TYR A 140 -1.48 -10.97 4.78
C TYR A 140 -0.97 -11.50 6.12
N ILE A 141 0.12 -12.27 6.11
CA ILE A 141 0.60 -13.03 7.27
C ILE A 141 1.84 -12.42 7.91
N ILE A 142 2.90 -12.16 7.12
CA ILE A 142 4.24 -11.80 7.60
C ILE A 142 4.58 -10.34 7.23
N THR A 143 3.61 -9.44 7.33
CA THR A 143 3.83 -7.99 7.16
C THR A 143 3.66 -7.24 8.49
N PRO A 144 4.27 -6.05 8.62
CA PRO A 144 4.04 -5.18 9.76
C PRO A 144 2.54 -4.87 9.92
N PRO A 145 2.01 -4.74 11.16
CA PRO A 145 0.58 -4.51 11.41
C PRO A 145 -0.02 -3.29 10.67
N GLY A 146 0.77 -2.25 10.42
CA GLY A 146 0.34 -1.10 9.63
C GLY A 146 0.07 -1.46 8.17
N GLN A 147 1.04 -2.14 7.52
CA GLN A 147 0.88 -2.60 6.14
C GLN A 147 -0.22 -3.66 6.01
N ARG A 148 -0.32 -4.60 6.97
CA ARG A 148 -1.41 -5.59 7.00
C ARG A 148 -2.78 -4.92 7.06
N SER A 149 -2.92 -3.85 7.85
CA SER A 149 -4.15 -3.07 7.91
C SER A 149 -4.51 -2.53 6.53
N ILE A 150 -3.55 -1.96 5.80
CA ILE A 150 -3.75 -1.43 4.44
C ILE A 150 -4.13 -2.55 3.47
N ASP A 151 -3.40 -3.66 3.47
CA ASP A 151 -3.61 -4.76 2.53
C ASP A 151 -4.97 -5.45 2.77
N VAL A 152 -5.35 -5.67 4.04
CA VAL A 152 -6.65 -6.25 4.40
C VAL A 152 -7.79 -5.26 4.13
N GLN A 153 -7.61 -3.97 4.43
CA GLN A 153 -8.62 -2.95 4.11
C GLN A 153 -8.82 -2.78 2.60
N THR A 154 -7.76 -2.91 1.81
CA THR A 154 -7.85 -2.90 0.34
C THR A 154 -8.72 -4.06 -0.13
N LEU A 155 -8.47 -5.27 0.39
CA LEU A 155 -9.27 -6.47 0.08
C LEU A 155 -10.74 -6.35 0.56
N LEU A 156 -10.98 -5.69 1.69
CA LEU A 156 -12.32 -5.42 2.23
C LEU A 156 -13.01 -4.22 1.58
N ARG A 157 -12.35 -3.50 0.66
CA ARG A 157 -12.86 -2.26 0.02
C ARG A 157 -13.16 -1.13 1.03
N LEU A 158 -12.29 -0.95 2.02
CA LEU A 158 -12.45 0.02 3.11
C LEU A 158 -11.52 1.24 2.99
N ASP A 159 -10.82 1.38 1.87
CA ASP A 159 -9.90 2.49 1.57
C ASP A 159 -10.58 3.87 1.65
N HIS A 160 -11.86 3.94 1.30
CA HIS A 160 -12.68 5.16 1.45
C HIS A 160 -12.84 5.60 2.91
N ILE A 161 -12.94 4.65 3.84
CA ILE A 161 -13.09 4.92 5.28
C ILE A 161 -11.81 5.59 5.81
N GLU A 162 -10.64 5.10 5.40
CA GLU A 162 -9.37 5.67 5.82
C GLU A 162 -9.11 7.05 5.16
N ARG A 163 -9.49 7.23 3.89
CA ARG A 163 -9.44 8.56 3.23
C ARG A 163 -10.29 9.59 3.96
N LEU A 164 -11.53 9.24 4.32
CA LEU A 164 -12.41 10.12 5.08
C LEU A 164 -11.83 10.43 6.47
N ARG A 165 -11.25 9.44 7.16
CA ARG A 165 -10.54 9.63 8.44
C ARG A 165 -9.42 10.66 8.33
N LYS A 166 -8.57 10.54 7.29
CA LYS A 166 -7.47 11.47 7.03
C LYS A 166 -8.00 12.89 6.81
N SER A 167 -9.04 13.05 6.00
CA SER A 167 -9.68 14.36 5.78
C SER A 167 -10.22 14.97 7.08
N LEU A 168 -10.96 14.20 7.89
CA LEU A 168 -11.49 14.68 9.17
C LEU A 168 -10.38 15.05 10.17
N THR A 169 -9.27 14.31 10.17
CA THR A 169 -8.08 14.63 10.97
C THR A 169 -7.49 15.98 10.58
N THR A 170 -7.32 16.22 9.27
CA THR A 170 -6.85 17.51 8.75
C THR A 170 -7.78 18.66 9.13
N PHE A 171 -9.10 18.47 9.02
CA PHE A 171 -10.08 19.47 9.45
C PHE A 171 -9.99 19.77 10.94
N ASN A 172 -9.90 18.73 11.79
CA ASN A 172 -9.78 18.90 13.23
C ASN A 172 -8.53 19.68 13.63
N ASN A 173 -7.38 19.33 13.04
CA ASN A 173 -6.12 20.02 13.29
C ASN A 173 -6.18 21.50 12.86
N LYS A 174 -6.76 21.77 11.68
CA LYS A 174 -6.94 23.15 11.20
C LYS A 174 -7.75 24.00 12.17
N PHE A 175 -8.94 23.55 12.59
CA PHE A 175 -9.77 24.32 13.52
C PHE A 175 -9.14 24.48 14.91
N LYS A 176 -8.35 23.50 15.36
CA LYS A 176 -7.57 23.63 16.59
C LYS A 176 -6.53 24.74 16.48
N THR A 177 -5.76 24.78 15.40
CA THR A 177 -4.77 25.83 15.15
C THR A 177 -5.42 27.22 15.09
N GLU A 178 -6.54 27.36 14.36
CA GLU A 178 -7.28 28.63 14.29
C GLU A 178 -7.82 29.08 15.65
N ALA A 179 -8.28 28.16 16.50
CA ALA A 179 -8.73 28.47 17.85
C ALA A 179 -7.58 28.93 18.75
N ASP A 180 -6.40 28.31 18.65
CA ASP A 180 -5.20 28.70 19.39
C ASP A 180 -4.68 30.07 18.94
N GLU A 181 -4.75 30.39 17.64
CA GLU A 181 -4.43 31.70 17.08
C GLU A 181 -5.38 32.79 17.59
N ALA A 182 -6.68 32.53 17.58
CA ALA A 182 -7.67 33.47 18.09
C ALA A 182 -7.51 33.76 19.59
N GLU A 183 -7.12 32.76 20.40
CA GLU A 183 -6.79 32.99 21.82
C GLU A 183 -5.55 33.86 21.99
N ARG A 184 -4.49 33.65 21.20
CA ARG A 184 -3.30 34.52 21.22
C ARG A 184 -3.66 35.97 20.88
N ASN A 185 -4.50 36.18 19.87
CA ASN A 185 -4.97 37.51 19.48
C ASN A 185 -5.80 38.17 20.59
N ARG A 186 -6.65 37.41 21.28
CA ARG A 186 -7.41 37.90 22.44
C ARG A 186 -6.50 38.33 23.59
N VAL A 187 -5.48 37.53 23.91
CA VAL A 187 -4.51 37.85 24.96
C VAL A 187 -3.75 39.13 24.62
N LYS A 188 -3.34 39.31 23.36
CA LYS A 188 -2.70 40.54 22.87
C LYS A 188 -3.62 41.76 22.98
N ALA A 189 -4.86 41.66 22.50
CA ALA A 189 -5.83 42.75 22.58
C ALA A 189 -6.14 43.15 24.04
N GLU A 190 -6.11 42.18 24.96
CA GLU A 190 -6.25 42.45 26.40
C GLU A 190 -5.04 43.24 26.94
N ALA A 191 -3.83 42.86 26.56
CA ALA A 191 -2.60 43.57 26.96
C ALA A 191 -2.62 45.02 26.45
N ASP A 192 -2.97 45.25 25.19
CA ASP A 192 -3.08 46.59 24.59
C ASP A 192 -4.04 47.51 25.36
N LEU A 193 -5.21 46.97 25.77
CA LEU A 193 -6.19 47.74 26.54
C LEU A 193 -5.69 48.06 27.95
N LYS A 194 -5.01 47.11 28.61
CA LYS A 194 -4.41 47.31 29.94
C LYS A 194 -3.37 48.43 29.91
N ILE A 195 -2.54 48.46 28.86
CA ILE A 195 -1.55 49.52 28.64
C ILE A 195 -2.26 50.87 28.42
N ALA A 196 -3.28 50.92 27.55
CA ALA A 196 -3.99 52.17 27.23
C ALA A 196 -4.69 52.80 28.46
N LEU A 197 -5.22 51.97 29.37
CA LEU A 197 -5.90 52.43 30.59
C LEU A 197 -4.98 52.51 31.82
N LYS A 198 -3.71 52.10 31.70
CA LYS A 198 -2.74 51.98 32.80
C LYS A 198 -3.31 51.16 33.98
N ILE A 199 -3.83 49.98 33.67
CA ILE A 199 -4.39 49.04 34.65
C ILE A 199 -3.61 47.72 34.63
N ASP A 200 -3.35 47.16 35.82
CA ASP A 200 -2.55 45.92 35.94
C ASP A 200 -3.38 44.66 35.66
N LYS A 201 -4.71 44.77 35.80
CA LYS A 201 -5.65 43.67 35.61
C LYS A 201 -6.87 44.12 34.83
N LEU A 202 -7.32 43.28 33.91
CA LEU A 202 -8.58 43.48 33.22
C LEU A 202 -9.72 43.13 34.18
N ASP A 203 -10.34 44.16 34.75
CA ASP A 203 -11.49 44.06 35.62
C ASP A 203 -12.52 45.12 35.24
N ARG A 204 -13.81 44.75 35.20
CA ARG A 204 -14.87 45.64 34.73
C ARG A 204 -14.97 46.90 35.59
N THR A 205 -14.84 46.77 36.91
CA THR A 205 -14.88 47.91 37.83
C THR A 205 -13.66 48.82 37.68
N LEU A 206 -12.46 48.26 37.44
CA LEU A 206 -11.26 49.05 37.16
C LEU A 206 -11.33 49.81 35.83
N VAL A 207 -11.80 49.15 34.77
CA VAL A 207 -12.00 49.78 33.45
C VAL A 207 -13.03 50.91 33.56
N LEU A 208 -14.18 50.67 34.20
CA LEU A 208 -15.19 51.72 34.46
C LEU A 208 -14.62 52.87 35.28
N GLY A 209 -13.87 52.58 36.34
CA GLY A 209 -13.25 53.59 37.20
C GLY A 209 -12.33 54.51 36.42
N LYS A 210 -11.40 53.94 35.63
CA LYS A 210 -10.45 54.71 34.83
C LYS A 210 -11.10 55.49 33.70
N VAL A 211 -12.08 54.90 33.01
CA VAL A 211 -12.86 55.59 31.98
C VAL A 211 -13.68 56.73 32.59
N ASN A 212 -14.26 56.55 33.78
CA ASN A 212 -15.04 57.57 34.46
C ASN A 212 -14.19 58.70 35.06
N GLU A 213 -12.96 58.42 35.51
CA GLU A 213 -11.97 59.46 35.85
C GLU A 213 -11.72 60.37 34.65
N MET A 214 -11.50 59.79 33.47
CA MET A 214 -11.31 60.53 32.21
C MET A 214 -12.59 61.29 31.80
N ARG A 215 -13.77 60.67 31.89
CA ARG A 215 -15.06 61.31 31.56
C ARG A 215 -15.39 62.48 32.50
N LYS A 216 -15.00 62.40 33.78
CA LYS A 216 -15.17 63.49 34.75
C LYS A 216 -14.33 64.72 34.39
N ILE A 217 -13.09 64.52 33.93
CA ILE A 217 -12.23 65.61 33.43
C ILE A 217 -12.86 66.30 32.21
N LEU A 218 -13.64 65.56 31.41
CA LEU A 218 -14.35 66.07 30.23
C LEU A 218 -15.75 66.66 30.53
N GLY A 219 -16.21 66.65 31.78
CA GLY A 219 -17.56 67.08 32.15
C GLY A 219 -18.66 66.15 31.62
N LEU A 220 -18.35 64.90 31.30
CA LEU A 220 -19.29 63.94 30.73
C LEU A 220 -20.02 63.13 31.82
N PRO A 221 -21.24 62.64 31.52
CA PRO A 221 -21.95 61.73 32.42
C PRO A 221 -21.14 60.47 32.70
N VAL A 222 -21.16 60.03 33.96
CA VAL A 222 -20.52 58.80 34.43
C VAL A 222 -21.18 57.59 33.77
N LEU A 223 -20.39 56.66 33.26
CA LEU A 223 -20.88 55.37 32.79
C LEU A 223 -21.17 54.49 33.99
N THR A 224 -22.36 53.88 34.03
CA THR A 224 -22.79 52.99 35.11
C THR A 224 -22.46 51.53 34.83
N GLU A 225 -22.32 51.14 33.55
CA GLU A 225 -22.07 49.75 33.16
C GLU A 225 -21.23 49.62 31.87
N LEU A 226 -20.43 48.55 31.79
CA LEU A 226 -19.70 48.09 30.60
C LEU A 226 -20.49 46.98 29.91
N THR A 227 -21.20 47.35 28.86
CA THR A 227 -21.91 46.47 27.92
C THR A 227 -21.15 46.41 26.59
N LYS A 228 -21.58 45.54 25.67
CA LYS A 228 -20.98 45.44 24.32
C LYS A 228 -21.10 46.74 23.52
N ASP A 229 -22.11 47.56 23.81
CA ASP A 229 -22.40 48.81 23.11
C ASP A 229 -21.92 50.06 23.89
N THR A 230 -21.23 49.87 25.01
CA THR A 230 -20.75 50.99 25.83
C THR A 230 -19.66 51.75 25.07
N SER A 231 -19.98 52.99 24.69
CA SER A 231 -19.03 53.93 24.09
C SER A 231 -18.40 54.81 25.16
N PHE A 232 -17.09 54.69 25.35
CA PHE A 232 -16.31 55.57 26.21
C PHE A 232 -16.37 57.01 25.74
N LYS A 233 -16.66 57.24 24.44
CA LYS A 233 -16.78 58.56 23.81
C LYS A 233 -18.19 59.16 23.87
N ASP A 234 -19.17 58.49 24.47
CA ASP A 234 -20.55 58.95 24.42
C ASP A 234 -20.70 60.32 25.13
N GLY A 235 -21.31 61.29 24.45
CA GLY A 235 -21.42 62.69 24.91
C GLY A 235 -20.20 63.58 24.67
N VAL A 236 -19.09 63.07 24.11
CA VAL A 236 -17.95 63.92 23.69
C VAL A 236 -18.43 64.83 22.55
N ALA A 237 -18.55 66.14 22.80
CA ALA A 237 -18.93 67.11 21.77
C ALA A 237 -17.98 67.04 20.57
N ALA A 238 -18.54 66.94 19.36
CA ALA A 238 -17.76 67.14 18.14
C ALA A 238 -17.21 68.58 18.14
N PRO A 239 -15.93 68.80 17.80
CA PRO A 239 -15.31 70.11 17.91
C PRO A 239 -16.11 71.16 17.12
N GLN A 240 -16.62 72.18 17.83
CA GLN A 240 -17.21 73.37 17.22
C GLN A 240 -16.09 74.33 16.84
N ASP A 241 -15.53 74.17 15.64
CA ASP A 241 -15.30 75.28 14.70
C ASP A 241 -14.82 74.74 13.35
N THR A 242 -15.34 75.36 12.31
CA THR A 242 -15.08 75.12 10.89
C THR A 242 -13.59 75.32 10.53
N ASP A 243 -13.09 74.48 9.62
CA ASP A 243 -11.78 74.50 8.92
C ASP A 243 -10.53 73.77 9.47
N LYS A 244 -10.53 73.20 10.67
CA LYS A 244 -9.39 72.34 11.10
C LYS A 244 -9.82 71.18 11.99
N GLN A 245 -10.30 70.09 11.40
CA GLN A 245 -10.10 68.79 12.05
C GLN A 245 -8.61 68.42 11.87
N PRO A 246 -7.80 68.31 12.94
CA PRO A 246 -6.54 67.65 12.78
C PRO A 246 -6.85 66.15 12.63
N VAL A 247 -6.43 65.58 11.49
CA VAL A 247 -6.39 64.11 11.24
C VAL A 247 -5.50 63.42 12.29
N LEU A 248 -4.72 64.20 13.03
CA LEU A 248 -3.75 63.82 14.03
C LEU A 248 -4.18 64.28 15.44
N ARG A 249 -4.24 63.35 16.40
CA ARG A 249 -4.51 63.64 17.81
C ARG A 249 -3.24 64.10 18.53
N LYS A 250 -3.14 65.40 18.85
CA LYS A 250 -1.89 66.02 19.34
C LYS A 250 -1.36 65.34 20.60
N ALA A 251 -2.21 65.04 21.58
CA ALA A 251 -1.78 64.49 22.86
C ALA A 251 -1.23 63.06 22.76
N VAL A 252 -1.91 62.22 21.94
CA VAL A 252 -1.46 60.85 21.66
C VAL A 252 -0.17 60.88 20.85
N ALA A 253 -0.10 61.72 19.82
CA ALA A 253 1.12 61.87 19.04
C ALA A 253 2.29 62.41 19.89
N GLN A 254 2.07 63.38 20.78
CA GLN A 254 3.07 63.89 21.71
C GLN A 254 3.50 62.85 22.74
N ALA A 255 2.57 62.11 23.34
CA ALA A 255 2.88 61.06 24.31
C ALA A 255 3.70 59.94 23.66
N ASP A 256 3.30 59.47 22.48
CA ASP A 256 4.00 58.43 21.74
C ASP A 256 5.39 58.88 21.28
N LEU A 257 5.51 60.11 20.75
CA LEU A 257 6.79 60.67 20.32
C LEU A 257 7.71 60.98 21.50
N THR A 258 7.18 61.44 22.65
CA THR A 258 7.95 61.67 23.87
C THR A 258 8.43 60.35 24.46
N ALA A 259 7.57 59.32 24.50
CA ALA A 259 7.95 57.97 24.91
C ALA A 259 9.06 57.42 24.00
N LEU A 260 8.91 57.55 22.68
CA LEU A 260 9.93 57.14 21.73
C LEU A 260 11.24 57.93 21.91
N GLN A 261 11.19 59.26 22.05
CA GLN A 261 12.38 60.08 22.26
C GLN A 261 13.10 59.75 23.58
N THR A 262 12.36 59.50 24.64
CA THR A 262 12.93 59.05 25.93
C THR A 262 13.69 57.74 25.75
N VAL A 263 13.08 56.79 25.03
CA VAL A 263 13.66 55.48 24.72
C VAL A 263 14.84 55.58 23.72
N LEU A 264 14.87 56.60 22.87
CA LEU A 264 15.96 56.88 21.92
C LEU A 264 17.15 57.62 22.55
N GLN A 265 16.91 58.41 23.59
CA GLN A 265 17.95 59.10 24.36
C GLN A 265 18.52 58.23 25.47
N SER A 266 17.78 57.20 25.91
CA SER A 266 18.31 56.18 26.81
C SER A 266 19.27 55.25 26.08
N GLU A 267 20.29 54.79 26.80
CA GLU A 267 21.12 53.68 26.35
C GLU A 267 20.25 52.43 26.09
N GLU A 268 20.74 51.55 25.21
CA GLU A 268 20.12 50.25 24.98
C GLU A 268 19.95 49.54 26.35
N PRO A 269 18.72 49.13 26.73
CA PRO A 269 18.50 48.47 28.01
C PRO A 269 19.48 47.30 28.17
N THR A 270 20.16 47.23 29.31
CA THR A 270 21.22 46.24 29.57
C THR A 270 20.73 44.82 29.28
N ALA A 271 19.50 44.48 29.67
CA ALA A 271 18.89 43.18 29.37
C ALA A 271 18.76 42.89 27.85
N ILE A 272 18.42 43.89 27.03
CA ILE A 272 18.30 43.73 25.57
C ILE A 272 19.69 43.65 24.95
N GLY A 273 20.62 44.52 25.35
CA GLY A 273 22.00 44.50 24.88
C GLY A 273 22.72 43.19 25.24
N ASP A 274 22.51 42.69 26.45
CA ASP A 274 23.04 41.41 26.94
C ASP A 274 22.43 40.24 26.17
N ASN A 275 21.11 40.25 25.93
CA ASN A 275 20.46 39.23 25.10
C ASN A 275 20.96 39.28 23.65
N ARG A 276 21.10 40.45 23.06
CA ARG A 276 21.61 40.64 21.69
C ARG A 276 23.05 40.12 21.56
N LYS A 277 23.91 40.47 22.52
CA LYS A 277 25.29 39.99 22.57
C LYS A 277 25.34 38.49 22.81
N ALA A 278 24.55 37.95 23.74
CA ALA A 278 24.50 36.52 24.00
C ALA A 278 23.97 35.73 22.81
N VAL A 279 22.99 36.26 22.07
CA VAL A 279 22.50 35.67 20.81
C VAL A 279 23.59 35.72 19.77
N LYS A 280 24.28 36.85 19.58
CA LYS A 280 25.39 36.97 18.64
C LYS A 280 26.50 35.95 18.95
N ASP A 281 27.00 35.93 20.19
CA ASP A 281 28.06 35.03 20.61
C ASP A 281 27.65 33.55 20.44
N ALA A 282 26.39 33.23 20.73
CA ALA A 282 25.86 31.87 20.54
C ALA A 282 25.71 31.51 19.06
N LEU A 283 25.27 32.43 18.20
CA LEU A 283 25.17 32.21 16.75
C LEU A 283 26.55 32.10 16.10
N GLU A 284 27.53 32.91 16.51
CA GLU A 284 28.92 32.81 16.04
C GLU A 284 29.56 31.49 16.46
N LYS A 285 29.40 31.08 17.73
CA LYS A 285 29.81 29.75 18.19
C LYS A 285 29.13 28.65 17.39
N LEU A 286 27.82 28.77 17.14
CA LEU A 286 27.07 27.81 16.36
C LEU A 286 27.53 27.76 14.89
N ARG A 287 27.92 28.88 14.30
CA ARG A 287 28.47 28.95 12.93
C ARG A 287 29.86 28.32 12.85
N ASP A 288 30.72 28.62 13.82
CA ASP A 288 32.12 28.21 13.82
C ASP A 288 32.30 26.75 14.25
N ASP A 289 31.35 26.20 15.00
CA ASP A 289 31.25 24.77 15.29
C ASP A 289 30.39 24.05 14.23
N GLU A 290 31.05 23.60 13.16
CA GLU A 290 30.41 22.89 12.06
C GLU A 290 29.66 21.62 12.50
N GLN A 291 30.14 20.96 13.57
CA GLN A 291 29.45 19.80 14.15
C GLN A 291 28.18 20.22 14.88
N ALA A 292 28.23 21.25 15.72
CA ALA A 292 27.06 21.78 16.40
C ALA A 292 26.01 22.33 15.43
N LEU A 293 26.43 23.03 14.36
CA LEU A 293 25.52 23.52 13.32
C LEU A 293 24.81 22.37 12.60
N THR A 294 25.57 21.34 12.25
CA THR A 294 25.03 20.13 11.62
C THR A 294 24.05 19.43 12.55
N LEU A 295 24.38 19.34 13.85
CA LEU A 295 23.49 18.77 14.86
C LEU A 295 22.24 19.62 15.07
N ALA A 296 22.32 20.95 15.08
CA ALA A 296 21.17 21.84 15.21
C ALA A 296 20.23 21.76 13.99
N ARG A 297 20.78 21.65 12.78
CA ARG A 297 20.02 21.41 11.54
C ARG A 297 19.35 20.03 11.57
N ARG A 298 20.11 19.00 11.95
CA ARG A 298 19.57 17.63 12.13
C ARG A 298 18.49 17.60 13.19
N HIS A 299 18.63 18.33 14.29
CA HIS A 299 17.63 18.39 15.35
C HIS A 299 16.31 18.99 14.84
N GLY A 300 16.34 20.14 14.16
CA GLY A 300 15.15 20.74 13.54
C GLY A 300 14.50 19.83 12.48
N PHE A 301 15.34 19.19 11.67
CA PHE A 301 14.90 18.23 10.66
C PHE A 301 14.28 16.97 11.27
N ILE A 302 14.88 16.39 12.32
CA ILE A 302 14.37 15.21 13.02
C ILE A 302 13.05 15.53 13.74
N LYS A 303 12.92 16.73 14.32
CA LYS A 303 11.68 17.17 14.98
C LYS A 303 10.54 17.31 13.99
N THR A 304 10.79 17.93 12.82
CA THR A 304 9.81 18.00 11.73
C THR A 304 9.52 16.60 11.17
N GLY A 305 10.56 15.79 10.98
CA GLY A 305 10.46 14.41 10.52
C GLY A 305 9.63 13.53 11.45
N LEU A 306 9.70 13.73 12.77
CA LEU A 306 8.88 13.04 13.77
C LEU A 306 7.38 13.25 13.54
N ASP A 307 6.98 14.48 13.18
CA ASP A 307 5.58 14.81 12.86
C ASP A 307 5.13 14.21 11.52
N LEU A 308 6.10 13.98 10.61
CA LEU A 308 5.88 13.36 9.30
C LEU A 308 5.97 11.83 9.31
N VAL A 309 6.44 11.20 10.39
CA VAL A 309 6.37 9.75 10.54
C VAL A 309 4.90 9.38 10.73
N THR A 310 4.20 9.07 9.64
CA THR A 310 2.80 8.61 9.65
C THR A 310 2.67 7.11 9.38
N GLU A 311 3.74 6.47 8.91
CA GLU A 311 3.77 5.09 8.41
C GLU A 311 5.04 4.36 8.90
N ASP A 312 5.10 3.04 8.76
CA ASP A 312 6.26 2.19 9.15
C ASP A 312 7.42 2.27 8.12
N ALA A 313 7.70 3.48 7.65
CA ALA A 313 8.80 3.81 6.77
C ALA A 313 9.37 5.18 7.15
N CYS A 314 10.65 5.37 6.87
CA CYS A 314 11.25 6.69 7.01
C CYS A 314 10.59 7.65 5.98
N PRO A 315 9.95 8.75 6.40
CA PRO A 315 9.25 9.67 5.49
C PRO A 315 10.18 10.43 4.53
N LEU A 316 11.50 10.23 4.64
CA LEU A 316 12.51 10.86 3.81
C LEU A 316 13.05 9.95 2.71
N CYS A 317 13.25 8.67 3.04
CA CYS A 317 14.01 7.73 2.19
C CYS A 317 13.30 6.40 1.99
N ASP A 318 12.04 6.31 2.42
CA ASP A 318 11.13 5.17 2.29
C ASP A 318 11.69 3.85 2.86
N THR A 319 12.77 3.94 3.63
CA THR A 319 13.42 2.76 4.23
C THR A 319 12.47 2.19 5.28
N PRO A 320 12.11 0.89 5.18
CA PRO A 320 11.19 0.26 6.11
C PRO A 320 11.73 0.36 7.54
N TRP A 321 10.97 1.04 8.40
CA TRP A 321 11.31 1.26 9.80
C TRP A 321 10.02 1.42 10.57
N LYS A 322 9.72 0.48 11.48
CA LYS A 322 8.53 0.54 12.34
C LYS A 322 8.39 1.95 12.93
N ALA A 323 7.26 2.63 12.73
CA ALA A 323 7.03 4.02 13.05
C ALA A 323 7.30 4.32 14.53
N ASP A 324 6.95 3.40 15.42
CA ASP A 324 7.21 3.56 16.85
C ASP A 324 8.70 3.39 17.20
N ASP A 325 9.42 2.51 16.50
CA ASP A 325 10.86 2.35 16.67
C ASP A 325 11.64 3.46 15.96
N LEU A 326 11.13 3.99 14.85
CA LEU A 326 11.66 5.16 14.17
C LEU A 326 11.42 6.39 15.03
N ARG A 327 10.21 6.60 15.56
CA ARG A 327 9.93 7.68 16.53
C ARG A 327 10.79 7.50 17.77
N LYS A 328 10.97 6.29 18.28
CA LYS A 328 11.88 6.02 19.42
C LYS A 328 13.34 6.27 19.04
N HIS A 329 13.77 5.91 17.84
CA HIS A 329 15.13 6.13 17.35
C HIS A 329 15.41 7.61 17.10
N LEU A 330 14.46 8.34 16.49
CA LEU A 330 14.50 9.77 16.26
C LEU A 330 14.45 10.51 17.61
N ARG A 331 13.60 10.09 18.56
CA ARG A 331 13.60 10.59 19.95
C ARG A 331 14.92 10.27 20.65
N ASN A 332 15.49 9.09 20.48
CA ASN A 332 16.80 8.75 21.05
C ASN A 332 17.93 9.56 20.40
N LYS A 333 17.82 9.89 19.11
CA LYS A 333 18.73 10.81 18.41
C LYS A 333 18.59 12.23 18.95
N ILE A 334 17.38 12.68 19.27
CA ILE A 334 17.14 13.95 19.99
C ILE A 334 17.74 13.89 21.39
N LEU A 335 17.51 12.82 22.16
CA LEU A 335 18.07 12.62 23.50
C LEU A 335 19.61 12.60 23.49
N SER A 336 20.22 11.98 22.47
CA SER A 336 21.67 12.04 22.27
C SER A 336 22.20 13.44 21.90
N ALA A 337 21.30 14.37 21.59
CA ALA A 337 21.55 15.77 21.28
C ALA A 337 20.94 16.72 22.34
N GLU A 338 20.67 16.26 23.56
CA GLU A 338 20.13 17.07 24.68
C GLU A 338 20.87 18.40 24.87
N LYS A 339 22.20 18.39 24.77
CA LYS A 339 23.03 19.60 24.87
C LYS A 339 22.71 20.64 23.77
N ILE A 340 22.36 20.18 22.58
CA ILE A 340 21.96 21.05 21.46
C ILE A 340 20.53 21.54 21.68
N GLU A 341 19.63 20.71 22.21
CA GLU A 341 18.26 21.13 22.55
C GLU A 341 18.25 22.21 23.64
N GLU A 342 19.05 22.05 24.70
CA GLU A 342 19.22 23.04 25.78
C GLU A 342 19.79 24.35 25.22
N MET A 343 20.87 24.27 24.43
CA MET A 343 21.48 25.43 23.78
C MET A 343 20.50 26.16 22.84
N LEU A 344 19.73 25.43 22.02
CA LEU A 344 18.71 26.01 21.14
C LEU A 344 17.52 26.60 21.93
N GLY A 345 17.17 26.00 23.07
CA GLY A 345 16.13 26.51 23.97
C GLY A 345 16.52 27.84 24.61
N GLU A 346 17.75 27.95 25.10
CA GLU A 346 18.30 29.22 25.61
C GLU A 346 18.38 30.27 24.49
N LEU A 347 18.90 29.89 23.32
CA LEU A 347 19.02 30.77 22.17
C LEU A 347 17.64 31.30 21.74
N ARG A 348 16.63 30.43 21.66
CA ARG A 348 15.24 30.80 21.34
C ARG A 348 14.65 31.77 22.35
N THR A 349 14.88 31.55 23.63
CA THR A 349 14.38 32.43 24.70
C THR A 349 14.95 33.84 24.55
N LYS A 350 16.26 33.94 24.29
CA LYS A 350 16.93 35.24 24.08
C LYS A 350 16.53 35.90 22.75
N ILE A 351 16.36 35.13 21.67
CA ILE A 351 15.84 35.64 20.39
C ILE A 351 14.41 36.17 20.56
N ASN A 352 13.54 35.47 21.29
CA ASN A 352 12.17 35.94 21.52
C ASN A 352 12.13 37.26 22.30
N ALA A 353 12.99 37.41 23.33
CA ALA A 353 13.11 38.68 24.06
C ALA A 353 13.57 39.83 23.14
N VAL A 354 14.46 39.54 22.19
CA VAL A 354 14.88 40.48 21.15
C VAL A 354 13.74 40.80 20.17
N LEU A 355 12.97 39.80 19.74
CA LEU A 355 11.84 39.96 18.83
C LEU A 355 10.72 40.80 19.45
N GLU A 356 10.42 40.62 20.74
CA GLU A 356 9.46 41.48 21.46
C GLU A 356 9.91 42.95 21.44
N ALA A 357 11.18 43.22 21.78
CA ALA A 357 11.72 44.58 21.73
C ALA A 357 11.74 45.17 20.31
N LEU A 358 12.00 44.36 19.29
CA LEU A 358 11.90 44.77 17.88
C LEU A 358 10.47 45.11 17.49
N ALA A 359 9.49 44.28 17.87
CA ALA A 359 8.07 44.50 17.57
C ALA A 359 7.54 45.79 18.22
N GLU A 360 7.92 46.07 19.47
CA GLU A 360 7.61 47.33 20.14
C GLU A 360 8.20 48.53 19.39
N ARG A 361 9.46 48.41 18.92
CA ARG A 361 10.12 49.46 18.13
C ARG A 361 9.44 49.67 16.78
N VAL A 362 9.10 48.59 16.06
CA VAL A 362 8.37 48.62 14.79
C VAL A 362 7.06 49.37 14.94
N GLN A 363 6.27 49.03 15.96
CA GLN A 363 4.98 49.68 16.23
C GLN A 363 5.14 51.17 16.56
N ALA A 364 6.16 51.54 17.33
CA ALA A 364 6.43 52.94 17.65
C ALA A 364 6.80 53.75 16.39
N ILE A 365 7.66 53.20 15.53
CA ILE A 365 8.10 53.84 14.28
C ILE A 365 6.97 53.95 13.25
N GLU A 366 6.14 52.93 13.12
CA GLU A 366 4.93 52.98 12.29
C GLU A 366 4.00 54.11 12.71
N SER A 367 3.84 54.30 14.02
CA SER A 367 3.03 55.39 14.57
C SER A 367 3.62 56.76 14.18
N VAL A 368 4.94 56.94 14.26
CA VAL A 368 5.60 58.17 13.79
C VAL A 368 5.41 58.41 12.30
N ILE A 369 5.54 57.40 11.46
CA ILE A 369 5.33 57.54 10.01
C ILE A 369 3.88 57.93 9.71
N GLN A 370 2.92 57.34 10.43
CA GLN A 370 1.51 57.76 10.34
C GLN A 370 1.33 59.21 10.76
N TYR A 371 2.03 59.65 11.82
CA TYR A 371 1.96 61.04 12.26
C TYR A 371 2.54 62.00 11.24
N SER A 372 3.70 61.68 10.68
CA SER A 372 4.35 62.46 9.63
C SER A 372 3.49 62.62 8.37
N LYS A 373 2.77 61.57 7.97
CA LYS A 373 1.83 61.59 6.82
C LYS A 373 0.61 62.47 7.07
N ASN A 374 0.13 62.50 8.31
CA ASN A 374 -1.13 63.14 8.68
C ASN A 374 -0.97 64.63 9.10
N LEU A 375 0.27 65.12 9.26
CA LEU A 375 0.58 66.54 9.42
C LEU A 375 0.27 67.33 8.12
N LYS A 376 -0.09 68.62 8.26
CA LYS A 376 -0.42 69.50 7.13
C LYS A 376 0.44 70.78 7.20
N PRO A 377 1.44 70.96 6.31
CA PRO A 377 1.89 70.01 5.28
C PRO A 377 2.56 68.75 5.88
N PRO A 378 2.59 67.62 5.14
CA PRO A 378 3.27 66.40 5.58
C PRO A 378 4.76 66.67 5.76
N VAL A 379 5.36 66.07 6.80
CA VAL A 379 6.80 66.16 7.03
C VAL A 379 7.53 64.95 6.41
N PRO A 380 8.80 65.11 5.99
CA PRO A 380 9.59 64.02 5.43
C PRO A 380 9.71 62.81 6.39
N TYR A 381 9.50 61.60 5.87
CA TYR A 381 9.60 60.35 6.65
C TYR A 381 10.38 59.24 5.96
N THR A 382 11.08 59.54 4.85
CA THR A 382 11.77 58.55 4.01
C THR A 382 12.85 57.77 4.74
N GLU A 383 13.63 58.42 5.61
CA GLU A 383 14.72 57.77 6.35
C GLU A 383 14.18 56.88 7.47
N ILE A 384 13.07 57.30 8.09
CA ILE A 384 12.35 56.51 9.09
C ILE A 384 11.63 55.31 8.45
N ASP A 385 11.08 55.45 7.24
CA ASP A 385 10.48 54.34 6.48
C ASP A 385 11.52 53.30 6.05
N ASN A 386 12.71 53.75 5.64
CA ASN A 386 13.83 52.86 5.37
C ASN A 386 14.30 52.13 6.64
N TYR A 387 14.35 52.83 7.77
CA TYR A 387 14.64 52.21 9.07
C TYR A 387 13.59 51.17 9.46
N LEU A 388 12.30 51.46 9.29
CA LEU A 388 11.21 50.51 9.52
C LEU A 388 11.34 49.24 8.67
N LYS A 389 11.68 49.39 7.38
CA LYS A 389 11.96 48.24 6.50
C LYS A 389 13.10 47.40 7.03
N GLY A 390 14.20 48.03 7.45
CA GLY A 390 15.33 47.33 8.07
C GLY A 390 14.97 46.60 9.36
N LEU A 391 14.10 47.17 10.21
CA LEU A 391 13.59 46.49 11.42
C LEU A 391 12.76 45.25 11.07
N ARG A 392 11.83 45.37 10.11
CA ARG A 392 11.00 44.25 9.67
C ARG A 392 11.81 43.15 8.98
N GLU A 393 12.84 43.51 8.23
CA GLU A 393 13.80 42.55 7.67
C GLU A 393 14.52 41.78 8.78
N LYS A 394 15.01 42.46 9.83
CA LYS A 394 15.62 41.81 11.00
C LYS A 394 14.64 40.88 11.72
N GLU A 395 13.40 41.31 11.94
CA GLU A 395 12.34 40.49 12.54
C GLU A 395 12.08 39.21 11.72
N THR A 396 11.97 39.36 10.40
CA THR A 396 11.75 38.25 9.47
C THR A 396 12.92 37.26 9.51
N VAL A 397 14.16 37.76 9.40
CA VAL A 397 15.37 36.93 9.42
C VAL A 397 15.52 36.14 10.72
N LEU A 398 15.28 36.79 11.87
CA LEU A 398 15.35 36.12 13.18
C LEU A 398 14.23 35.08 13.35
N THR A 399 13.02 35.40 12.87
CA THR A 399 11.88 34.47 12.89
C THR A 399 12.12 33.25 12.00
N ASP A 400 12.71 33.46 10.82
CA ASP A 400 12.99 32.38 9.89
C ASP A 400 14.16 31.52 10.36
N PHE A 401 15.16 32.09 11.03
CA PHE A 401 16.20 31.31 11.69
C PHE A 401 15.64 30.34 12.75
N LEU A 402 14.61 30.74 13.51
CA LEU A 402 13.96 29.85 14.49
C LEU A 402 13.23 28.66 13.84
N LYS A 403 12.94 28.74 12.53
CA LYS A 403 12.36 27.65 11.73
C LYS A 403 13.45 26.85 11.02
N ASP A 404 14.45 27.53 10.48
CA ASP A 404 15.56 26.94 9.74
C ASP A 404 16.91 27.51 10.20
N HIS A 405 17.64 26.69 10.97
CA HIS A 405 18.97 27.00 11.46
C HIS A 405 20.05 27.09 10.35
N SER A 406 19.70 26.80 9.08
CA SER A 406 20.59 27.07 7.95
C SER A 406 20.88 28.57 7.78
N LEU A 407 19.96 29.42 8.23
CA LEU A 407 20.01 30.89 8.12
C LEU A 407 20.85 31.56 9.22
N VAL A 408 21.84 30.85 9.78
CA VAL A 408 22.70 31.36 10.86
C VAL A 408 23.47 32.62 10.46
N THR A 409 23.99 32.70 9.22
CA THR A 409 24.75 33.85 8.75
C THR A 409 23.87 35.11 8.62
N PRO A 410 22.69 35.06 7.94
CA PRO A 410 21.73 36.16 7.99
C PRO A 410 21.35 36.59 9.41
N ALA A 411 21.13 35.64 10.33
CA ALA A 411 20.77 35.95 11.71
C ALA A 411 21.89 36.69 12.46
N ILE A 412 23.16 36.31 12.25
CA ILE A 412 24.32 37.03 12.79
C ILE A 412 24.34 38.45 12.26
N THR A 413 24.15 38.64 10.94
CA THR A 413 24.11 39.99 10.35
C THR A 413 22.95 40.81 10.92
N ALA A 414 21.78 40.20 11.11
CA ALA A 414 20.61 40.87 11.68
C ALA A 414 20.85 41.38 13.12
N ILE A 415 21.56 40.60 13.94
CA ILE A 415 21.77 40.86 15.37
C ILE A 415 23.04 41.69 15.68
N THR A 416 24.00 41.74 14.75
CA THR A 416 25.33 42.36 14.96
C THR A 416 25.24 43.86 15.19
N ASP A 417 24.50 44.56 14.33
CA ASP A 417 24.29 46.00 14.46
C ASP A 417 23.13 46.27 15.41
N SER A 418 23.35 47.13 16.39
CA SER A 418 22.27 47.58 17.28
C SER A 418 21.29 48.40 16.46
N TRP A 419 20.04 47.96 16.41
CA TRP A 419 18.95 48.75 15.86
C TRP A 419 18.47 49.83 16.82
N TRP A 420 18.99 49.88 18.05
CA TRP A 420 18.51 50.81 19.08
C TRP A 420 18.82 52.27 18.74
N PHE A 421 19.96 52.51 18.09
CA PHE A 421 20.44 53.85 17.76
C PHE A 421 19.98 54.29 16.37
N LEU A 422 19.55 55.54 16.30
CA LEU A 422 19.17 56.19 15.05
C LEU A 422 20.33 56.99 14.49
N SER A 423 20.42 57.05 13.17
CA SER A 423 21.31 57.98 12.46
C SER A 423 20.81 59.42 12.57
N ALA A 424 21.70 60.40 12.39
CA ALA A 424 21.36 61.82 12.42
C ALA A 424 20.19 62.20 11.47
N PRO A 425 20.08 61.67 10.23
CA PRO A 425 18.92 61.90 9.37
C PRO A 425 17.60 61.36 9.93
N GLN A 426 17.63 60.17 10.55
CA GLN A 426 16.44 59.56 11.17
C GLN A 426 15.99 60.37 12.40
N GLN A 427 16.93 60.78 13.24
CA GLN A 427 16.66 61.66 14.39
C GLN A 427 16.11 63.02 13.96
N ALA A 428 16.62 63.59 12.86
CA ALA A 428 16.12 64.84 12.30
C ALA A 428 14.66 64.71 11.86
N GLN A 429 14.29 63.65 11.15
CA GLN A 429 12.90 63.42 10.73
C GLN A 429 11.95 63.17 11.91
N ILE A 430 12.40 62.47 12.96
CA ILE A 430 11.58 62.28 14.18
C ILE A 430 11.41 63.63 14.91
N SER A 431 12.46 64.43 14.97
CA SER A 431 12.42 65.77 15.59
C SER A 431 11.56 66.74 14.77
N GLU A 432 11.57 66.63 13.44
CA GLU A 432 10.71 67.39 12.54
C GLU A 432 9.24 66.99 12.69
N CYS A 433 8.96 65.69 12.84
CA CYS A 433 7.64 65.19 13.23
C CYS A 433 7.23 65.74 14.60
N GLN A 434 8.10 65.68 15.61
CA GLN A 434 7.84 66.24 16.93
C GLN A 434 7.58 67.74 16.91
N ASN A 435 8.35 68.50 16.13
CA ASN A 435 8.14 69.94 15.94
C ASN A 435 6.82 70.22 15.22
N GLY A 436 6.48 69.43 14.20
CA GLY A 436 5.20 69.50 13.49
C GLY A 436 4.01 69.20 14.40
N VAL A 437 4.14 68.20 15.27
CA VAL A 437 3.13 67.87 16.29
C VAL A 437 3.04 68.93 17.38
N ASN A 438 4.16 69.48 17.85
CA ASN A 438 4.20 70.54 18.86
C ASN A 438 3.64 71.87 18.36
N ALA A 439 3.85 72.17 17.06
CA ALA A 439 3.30 73.34 16.38
C ALA A 439 1.80 73.24 16.09
N LEU A 440 1.18 72.06 16.27
CA LEU A 440 -0.27 71.97 16.32
C LEU A 440 -0.78 72.81 17.51
N PRO A 441 -1.98 73.41 17.44
CA PRO A 441 -2.54 74.17 18.56
C PRO A 441 -2.54 73.32 19.84
N ASP A 442 -2.12 73.87 20.99
CA ASP A 442 -2.23 73.17 22.27
C ASP A 442 -3.68 72.77 22.50
N THR A 443 -3.88 71.46 22.54
CA THR A 443 -5.09 70.84 23.01
C THR A 443 -5.20 71.10 24.50
N SER A 444 -6.34 71.61 24.93
CA SER A 444 -6.65 71.76 26.36
C SER A 444 -6.49 70.42 27.08
N ALA A 445 -6.31 70.39 28.41
CA ALA A 445 -6.32 69.13 29.18
C ALA A 445 -7.58 68.26 28.90
N ALA A 446 -8.66 68.90 28.42
CA ALA A 446 -9.82 68.21 27.91
C ALA A 446 -9.59 67.49 26.57
N ASP A 447 -8.80 68.00 25.61
CA ASP A 447 -8.58 67.23 24.39
C ASP A 447 -7.54 66.11 24.55
N GLU A 448 -6.55 66.24 25.45
CA GLU A 448 -5.67 65.10 25.79
C GLU A 448 -6.45 63.93 26.39
N THR A 449 -7.40 64.26 27.28
CA THR A 449 -8.27 63.27 27.89
C THR A 449 -9.24 62.66 26.86
N ARG A 450 -9.73 63.43 25.88
CA ARG A 450 -10.52 62.92 24.74
C ARG A 450 -9.72 61.94 23.89
N ASP A 451 -8.44 62.19 23.68
CA ASP A 451 -7.58 61.36 22.83
C ASP A 451 -7.28 60.01 23.49
N ILE A 452 -6.92 59.99 24.78
CA ILE A 452 -6.70 58.76 25.56
C ILE A 452 -7.98 57.93 25.66
N LEU A 453 -9.12 58.58 25.95
CA LEU A 453 -10.44 57.94 25.98
C LEU A 453 -10.78 57.31 24.62
N SER A 454 -10.33 57.95 23.54
CA SER A 454 -10.56 57.47 22.19
C SER A 454 -9.69 56.31 21.77
N VAL A 455 -8.45 56.23 22.25
CA VAL A 455 -7.56 55.06 22.10
C VAL A 455 -8.10 53.90 22.94
N ALA A 456 -8.51 54.15 24.18
CA ALA A 456 -9.12 53.14 25.03
C ALA A 456 -10.37 52.53 24.39
N GLN A 457 -11.20 53.33 23.71
CA GLN A 457 -12.37 52.84 22.97
C GLN A 457 -11.97 51.88 21.84
N ASP A 458 -11.01 52.25 20.97
CA ASP A 458 -10.55 51.40 19.86
C ASP A 458 -9.94 50.09 20.37
N ARG A 459 -9.14 50.14 21.45
CA ARG A 459 -8.59 48.93 22.07
C ARG A 459 -9.68 48.05 22.70
N TYR A 460 -10.71 48.66 23.29
CA TYR A 460 -11.85 47.94 23.86
C TYR A 460 -12.69 47.25 22.78
N GLU A 461 -12.98 47.93 21.66
CA GLU A 461 -13.68 47.35 20.51
C GLU A 461 -12.90 46.17 19.89
N ARG A 462 -11.58 46.33 19.74
CA ARG A 462 -10.70 45.24 19.28
C ARG A 462 -10.71 44.03 20.21
N LEU A 463 -10.70 44.27 21.52
CA LEU A 463 -10.81 43.20 22.52
C LEU A 463 -12.17 42.49 22.42
N LEU A 464 -13.27 43.22 22.28
CA LEU A 464 -14.60 42.63 22.11
C LEU A 464 -14.67 41.75 20.86
N LYS A 465 -14.15 42.25 19.73
CA LYS A 465 -14.07 41.47 18.48
C LYS A 465 -13.21 40.22 18.62
N ALA A 466 -12.04 40.33 19.27
CA ALA A 466 -11.16 39.19 19.50
C ALA A 466 -11.78 38.14 20.43
N ILE A 467 -12.57 38.56 21.43
CA ILE A 467 -13.33 37.65 22.30
C ILE A 467 -14.39 36.90 21.50
N GLU A 468 -15.13 37.59 20.64
CA GLU A 468 -16.16 36.99 19.78
C GLU A 468 -15.56 35.96 18.83
N GLU A 469 -14.52 36.36 18.09
CA GLU A 469 -13.81 35.48 17.15
C GLU A 469 -13.22 34.26 17.86
N LYS A 470 -12.58 34.45 19.03
CA LYS A 470 -12.08 33.33 19.83
C LYS A 470 -13.18 32.38 20.28
N ASN A 471 -14.36 32.89 20.65
CA ASN A 471 -15.47 32.04 21.06
C ASN A 471 -16.04 31.25 19.87
N GLU A 472 -16.15 31.88 18.70
CA GLU A 472 -16.58 31.23 17.46
C GLU A 472 -15.61 30.13 17.03
N ARG A 473 -14.31 30.43 16.93
CA ARG A 473 -13.27 29.46 16.54
C ARG A 473 -13.16 28.31 17.55
N LYS A 474 -13.28 28.60 18.85
CA LYS A 474 -13.32 27.57 19.89
C LYS A 474 -14.55 26.66 19.76
N ALA A 475 -15.72 27.22 19.46
CA ALA A 475 -16.93 26.42 19.23
C ALA A 475 -16.77 25.51 18.00
N GLN A 476 -16.21 26.02 16.90
CA GLN A 476 -15.93 25.23 15.70
C GLN A 476 -14.92 24.09 15.98
N SER A 477 -13.84 24.37 16.71
CA SER A 477 -12.85 23.34 17.11
C SER A 477 -13.48 22.23 17.96
N ILE A 478 -14.36 22.58 18.91
CA ILE A 478 -15.08 21.57 19.72
C ILE A 478 -15.99 20.70 18.86
N VAL A 479 -16.71 21.29 17.90
CA VAL A 479 -17.57 20.52 16.98
C VAL A 479 -16.74 19.60 16.10
N ALA A 480 -15.64 20.09 15.51
CA ALA A 480 -14.73 19.29 14.69
C ALA A 480 -14.16 18.10 15.48
N GLN A 481 -13.75 18.32 16.73
CA GLN A 481 -13.27 17.26 17.62
C GLN A 481 -14.35 16.22 17.89
N LYS A 482 -15.58 16.64 18.21
CA LYS A 482 -16.72 15.72 18.44
C LYS A 482 -17.04 14.87 17.21
N VAL A 483 -17.03 15.46 16.02
CA VAL A 483 -17.27 14.73 14.77
C VAL A 483 -16.18 13.69 14.54
N MET A 484 -14.91 14.07 14.74
CA MET A 484 -13.77 13.17 14.60
C MET A 484 -13.85 12.01 15.61
N ASP A 485 -14.15 12.30 16.86
CA ASP A 485 -14.26 11.28 17.92
C ASP A 485 -15.42 10.32 17.63
N TYR A 486 -16.60 10.85 17.27
CA TYR A 486 -17.75 10.03 16.91
C TYR A 486 -17.48 9.13 15.71
N TYR A 487 -16.82 9.67 14.67
CA TYR A 487 -16.40 8.90 13.52
C TYR A 487 -15.43 7.78 13.91
N ASN A 488 -14.38 8.09 14.68
CA ASN A 488 -13.39 7.11 15.12
C ASN A 488 -14.02 5.99 15.96
N THR A 489 -14.91 6.32 16.90
CA THR A 489 -15.60 5.32 17.73
C THR A 489 -16.49 4.43 16.88
N THR A 490 -17.31 5.01 16.01
CA THR A 490 -18.25 4.27 15.17
C THR A 490 -17.52 3.39 14.16
N ALA A 491 -16.51 3.95 13.48
CA ALA A 491 -15.71 3.22 12.50
C ALA A 491 -14.96 2.06 13.16
N THR A 492 -14.31 2.29 14.32
CA THR A 492 -13.63 1.22 15.05
C THR A 492 -14.60 0.11 15.43
N GLN A 493 -15.77 0.43 15.97
CA GLN A 493 -16.76 -0.56 16.39
C GLN A 493 -17.28 -1.41 15.22
N VAL A 494 -17.54 -0.80 14.06
CA VAL A 494 -17.99 -1.53 12.86
C VAL A 494 -16.86 -2.40 12.30
N LEU A 495 -15.64 -1.88 12.25
CA LEU A 495 -14.47 -2.62 11.77
C LEU A 495 -14.14 -3.82 12.65
N GLU A 496 -14.19 -3.67 13.98
CA GLU A 496 -14.03 -4.78 14.93
C GLU A 496 -15.02 -5.90 14.65
N GLY A 497 -16.31 -5.57 14.45
CA GLY A 497 -17.32 -6.59 14.10
C GLY A 497 -17.06 -7.31 12.78
N VAL A 498 -16.51 -6.62 11.77
CA VAL A 498 -16.11 -7.23 10.50
C VAL A 498 -14.92 -8.16 10.71
N TYR A 499 -13.89 -7.72 11.42
CA TYR A 499 -12.69 -8.51 11.68
C TYR A 499 -12.97 -9.73 12.55
N ASP A 500 -13.90 -9.64 13.51
CA ASP A 500 -14.33 -10.79 14.31
C ASP A 500 -14.97 -11.87 13.44
N GLN A 501 -15.87 -11.50 12.52
CA GLN A 501 -16.50 -12.44 11.59
C GLN A 501 -15.47 -13.09 10.64
N VAL A 502 -14.53 -12.30 10.11
CA VAL A 502 -13.44 -12.82 9.29
C VAL A 502 -12.55 -13.77 10.09
N ALA A 503 -12.23 -13.44 11.34
CA ALA A 503 -11.42 -14.28 12.21
C ALA A 503 -12.11 -15.61 12.56
N GLU A 504 -13.44 -15.62 12.71
CA GLU A 504 -14.24 -16.83 12.88
C GLU A 504 -14.16 -17.76 11.66
N ASP A 505 -14.43 -17.22 10.46
CA ASP A 505 -14.35 -17.98 9.20
C ASP A 505 -12.92 -18.48 8.94
N PHE A 506 -11.91 -17.62 9.16
CA PHE A 506 -10.50 -17.97 9.08
C PHE A 506 -10.16 -19.15 10.01
N SER A 507 -10.58 -19.08 11.26
CA SER A 507 -10.34 -20.14 12.25
C SER A 507 -11.01 -21.45 11.84
N ALA A 508 -12.23 -21.37 11.30
CA ALA A 508 -12.96 -22.55 10.84
C ALA A 508 -12.24 -23.23 9.65
N TYR A 509 -11.79 -22.45 8.67
CA TYR A 509 -11.07 -22.96 7.50
C TYR A 509 -9.73 -23.59 7.87
N TYR A 510 -8.98 -22.92 8.75
CA TYR A 510 -7.69 -23.43 9.19
C TYR A 510 -7.80 -24.74 9.96
N ARG A 511 -8.81 -24.85 10.86
CA ARG A 511 -9.11 -26.11 11.56
C ARG A 511 -9.55 -27.22 10.61
N ALA A 512 -10.22 -26.90 9.51
CA ALA A 512 -10.65 -27.88 8.53
C ALA A 512 -9.44 -28.48 7.79
N ILE A 513 -8.42 -27.67 7.49
CA ILE A 513 -7.19 -28.12 6.83
C ILE A 513 -6.28 -28.88 7.79
N ASN A 514 -6.15 -28.41 9.05
CA ASN A 514 -5.21 -28.93 10.04
C ASN A 514 -5.92 -29.75 11.14
N ARG A 515 -6.97 -30.50 10.77
CA ARG A 515 -7.86 -31.16 11.74
C ARG A 515 -7.15 -32.18 12.62
N GLU A 516 -6.04 -32.77 12.17
CA GLU A 516 -5.30 -33.76 12.96
C GLU A 516 -4.48 -33.08 14.07
N ASP A 517 -3.96 -31.88 13.80
CA ASP A 517 -2.96 -31.22 14.64
C ASP A 517 -3.57 -30.12 15.53
N GLU A 518 -4.52 -29.33 15.03
CA GLU A 518 -4.93 -28.06 15.68
C GLU A 518 -6.46 -27.88 15.78
N LYS A 519 -7.18 -28.87 16.32
CA LYS A 519 -8.66 -28.83 16.47
C LYS A 519 -9.21 -27.64 17.27
N ARG A 520 -8.39 -27.05 18.16
CA ARG A 520 -8.77 -25.92 19.03
C ARG A 520 -8.21 -24.57 18.59
N PHE A 521 -7.61 -24.50 17.39
CA PHE A 521 -6.99 -23.30 16.86
C PHE A 521 -7.93 -22.09 16.89
N VAL A 522 -7.43 -20.90 17.24
CA VAL A 522 -8.19 -19.65 17.18
C VAL A 522 -7.30 -18.59 16.55
N GLY A 523 -7.80 -17.93 15.51
CA GLY A 523 -7.24 -16.67 15.01
C GLY A 523 -7.97 -15.49 15.61
N LYS A 524 -7.24 -14.40 15.83
CA LYS A 524 -7.78 -13.13 16.30
C LYS A 524 -7.20 -11.98 15.46
N LEU A 525 -8.10 -11.18 14.92
CA LEU A 525 -7.78 -9.92 14.25
C LEU A 525 -8.17 -8.78 15.18
N THR A 526 -7.19 -8.04 15.70
CA THR A 526 -7.43 -6.92 16.61
C THR A 526 -7.18 -5.61 15.88
N SER A 527 -8.23 -4.79 15.75
CA SER A 527 -8.14 -3.47 15.13
C SER A 527 -7.63 -2.44 16.13
N GLU A 528 -6.62 -1.68 15.73
CA GLU A 528 -6.12 -0.51 16.44
C GLU A 528 -6.09 0.68 15.45
N PRO A 529 -6.02 1.94 15.92
CA PRO A 529 -5.85 3.09 15.04
C PRO A 529 -4.69 2.89 14.04
N ALA A 530 -5.03 2.76 12.75
CA ALA A 530 -4.11 2.51 11.65
C ALA A 530 -3.27 1.21 11.72
N LYS A 531 -3.69 0.21 12.52
CA LYS A 531 -2.99 -1.08 12.65
C LYS A 531 -3.98 -2.25 12.74
N LEU A 532 -3.57 -3.39 12.20
CA LEU A 532 -4.30 -4.65 12.31
C LEU A 532 -3.37 -5.74 12.85
N SER A 533 -3.48 -6.02 14.14
CA SER A 533 -2.76 -7.10 14.80
C SER A 533 -3.43 -8.42 14.44
N PHE A 534 -2.65 -9.40 14.02
CA PHE A 534 -3.13 -10.72 13.67
C PHE A 534 -2.36 -11.73 14.49
N ASP A 535 -3.06 -12.36 15.43
CA ASP A 535 -2.50 -13.34 16.34
C ASP A 535 -3.27 -14.65 16.22
N VAL A 536 -2.56 -15.76 16.35
CA VAL A 536 -3.08 -17.11 16.16
C VAL A 536 -2.66 -17.99 17.33
N ASP A 537 -3.53 -18.92 17.70
CA ASP A 537 -3.27 -19.88 18.78
C ASP A 537 -2.14 -20.83 18.39
N PHE A 538 -1.30 -21.16 19.37
CA PHE A 538 -0.30 -22.22 19.22
C PHE A 538 -0.53 -23.32 20.27
N TYR A 539 -1.20 -24.41 19.87
CA TYR A 539 -1.48 -25.58 20.71
C TYR A 539 -2.14 -25.25 22.07
N GLY A 540 -3.01 -24.24 22.13
CA GLY A 540 -3.68 -23.79 23.35
C GLY A 540 -2.76 -23.08 24.34
N ARG A 541 -1.56 -22.65 23.93
CA ARG A 541 -0.55 -22.00 24.79
C ARG A 541 -0.56 -20.48 24.70
N GLY A 542 -1.52 -19.91 23.97
CA GLY A 542 -1.67 -18.47 23.81
C GLY A 542 -1.71 -18.04 22.36
N LEU A 543 -2.01 -16.76 22.16
CA LEU A 543 -2.09 -16.11 20.86
C LEU A 543 -0.76 -15.43 20.53
N PHE A 544 -0.23 -15.71 19.35
CA PHE A 544 1.05 -15.18 18.88
C PHE A 544 0.96 -14.77 17.41
N PRO A 545 1.82 -13.87 16.93
CA PRO A 545 1.90 -13.59 15.50
C PRO A 545 2.19 -14.86 14.70
N PRO A 546 1.55 -15.08 13.52
CA PRO A 546 1.74 -16.30 12.72
C PRO A 546 3.20 -16.62 12.37
N GLY A 547 4.03 -15.59 12.23
CA GLY A 547 5.47 -15.72 11.95
C GLY A 547 6.31 -16.23 13.12
N ALA A 548 5.73 -16.42 14.31
CA ALA A 548 6.49 -16.72 15.53
C ALA A 548 6.79 -18.21 15.70
N TYR A 549 5.78 -19.08 15.69
CA TYR A 549 5.91 -20.49 16.06
C TYR A 549 5.45 -21.49 14.98
N HIS A 550 4.72 -21.03 13.96
CA HIS A 550 4.23 -21.88 12.87
C HIS A 550 5.25 -21.96 11.73
N SER A 551 5.34 -23.12 11.09
CA SER A 551 6.21 -23.33 9.92
C SER A 551 5.71 -22.57 8.68
N GLU A 552 6.55 -22.44 7.65
CA GLU A 552 6.15 -21.81 6.38
C GLU A 552 4.91 -22.46 5.76
N GLY A 553 4.78 -23.80 5.85
CA GLY A 553 3.59 -24.53 5.39
C GLY A 553 2.31 -24.08 6.11
N HIS A 554 2.38 -23.96 7.44
CA HIS A 554 1.25 -23.47 8.21
C HIS A 554 0.94 -22.00 7.87
N GLN A 555 1.95 -21.16 7.66
CA GLN A 555 1.77 -19.75 7.28
C GLN A 555 1.13 -19.59 5.89
N ASP A 556 1.56 -20.38 4.90
CA ASP A 556 0.99 -20.37 3.54
C ASP A 556 -0.49 -20.82 3.59
N ALA A 557 -0.81 -21.86 4.37
CA ALA A 557 -2.18 -22.29 4.62
C ALA A 557 -3.01 -21.21 5.33
N MET A 558 -2.45 -20.52 6.32
CA MET A 558 -3.14 -19.42 7.01
C MET A 558 -3.46 -18.27 6.06
N GLY A 559 -2.53 -17.85 5.20
CA GLY A 559 -2.78 -16.75 4.26
C GLY A 559 -3.83 -17.10 3.23
N LEU A 560 -3.88 -18.36 2.75
CA LEU A 560 -4.98 -18.83 1.90
C LEU A 560 -6.32 -18.79 2.66
N CYS A 561 -6.37 -19.26 3.91
CA CYS A 561 -7.60 -19.24 4.71
C CYS A 561 -8.11 -17.82 4.95
N LEU A 562 -7.19 -16.90 5.28
CA LEU A 562 -7.52 -15.50 5.56
C LEU A 562 -8.04 -14.82 4.30
N TYR A 563 -7.39 -15.03 3.16
CA TYR A 563 -7.87 -14.56 1.86
C TYR A 563 -9.29 -15.06 1.56
N LEU A 564 -9.53 -16.37 1.68
CA LEU A 564 -10.84 -16.97 1.41
C LEU A 564 -11.93 -16.45 2.36
N ALA A 565 -11.61 -16.24 3.64
CA ALA A 565 -12.52 -15.64 4.62
C ALA A 565 -12.88 -14.19 4.25
N LEU A 566 -11.87 -13.40 3.87
CA LEU A 566 -12.06 -12.01 3.43
C LEU A 566 -12.91 -11.94 2.16
N MET A 567 -12.61 -12.75 1.14
CA MET A 567 -13.39 -12.78 -0.11
C MET A 567 -14.84 -13.22 0.11
N LYS A 568 -15.07 -14.21 0.99
CA LYS A 568 -16.42 -14.60 1.38
C LYS A 568 -17.16 -13.46 2.07
N HIS A 569 -16.51 -12.73 2.96
CA HIS A 569 -17.15 -11.61 3.66
C HIS A 569 -17.47 -10.45 2.70
N THR A 570 -16.54 -10.06 1.85
CA THR A 570 -16.70 -8.91 0.93
C THR A 570 -17.69 -9.21 -0.21
N LEU A 571 -17.62 -10.40 -0.81
CA LEU A 571 -18.36 -10.72 -2.03
C LEU A 571 -19.48 -11.74 -1.82
N GLY A 572 -19.39 -12.59 -0.79
CA GLY A 572 -20.35 -13.67 -0.53
C GLY A 572 -20.58 -14.53 -1.77
N ASP A 573 -21.84 -14.68 -2.16
CA ASP A 573 -22.26 -15.42 -3.36
C ASP A 573 -21.73 -14.83 -4.68
N LYS A 574 -21.20 -13.61 -4.68
CA LYS A 574 -20.58 -12.98 -5.87
C LYS A 574 -19.13 -13.39 -6.09
N PHE A 575 -18.51 -14.09 -5.13
CA PHE A 575 -17.16 -14.65 -5.29
C PHE A 575 -17.22 -15.89 -6.21
N THR A 576 -17.15 -15.67 -7.52
CA THR A 576 -17.32 -16.75 -8.52
C THR A 576 -16.06 -17.14 -9.26
N PHE A 577 -14.92 -16.45 -9.04
CA PHE A 577 -13.68 -16.69 -9.78
C PHE A 577 -12.45 -16.38 -8.92
N ALA A 578 -11.47 -17.29 -8.93
CA ALA A 578 -10.15 -17.09 -8.35
C ALA A 578 -9.07 -17.90 -9.08
N VAL A 579 -7.86 -17.36 -9.12
CA VAL A 579 -6.66 -17.99 -9.68
C VAL A 579 -5.65 -18.14 -8.56
N LEU A 580 -5.20 -19.36 -8.28
CA LEU A 580 -4.26 -19.66 -7.21
C LEU A 580 -2.95 -20.19 -7.83
N ASP A 581 -1.90 -19.36 -7.80
CA ASP A 581 -0.61 -19.64 -8.41
C ASP A 581 0.41 -20.22 -7.42
N ASP A 582 0.60 -21.54 -7.46
CA ASP A 582 1.57 -22.27 -6.63
C ASP A 582 1.46 -21.87 -5.14
N VAL A 583 0.22 -21.72 -4.64
CA VAL A 583 -0.07 -21.17 -3.30
C VAL A 583 0.26 -22.11 -2.15
N LEU A 584 0.36 -23.43 -2.40
CA LEU A 584 0.57 -24.45 -1.37
C LEU A 584 1.96 -25.12 -1.44
N MET A 585 2.96 -24.46 -2.03
CA MET A 585 4.27 -25.09 -2.29
C MET A 585 4.95 -25.67 -1.05
N SER A 586 4.80 -25.04 0.12
CA SER A 586 5.44 -25.44 1.38
C SER A 586 4.54 -26.31 2.28
N VAL A 587 3.28 -26.52 1.89
CA VAL A 587 2.28 -27.28 2.67
C VAL A 587 2.46 -28.77 2.44
N ASP A 588 2.36 -29.58 3.49
CA ASP A 588 2.50 -31.03 3.37
C ASP A 588 1.36 -31.68 2.58
N ALA A 589 1.65 -32.82 1.93
CA ALA A 589 0.72 -33.50 1.02
C ALA A 589 -0.61 -33.90 1.69
N GLY A 590 -0.59 -34.24 2.97
CA GLY A 590 -1.79 -34.55 3.76
C GLY A 590 -2.73 -33.35 3.90
N HIS A 591 -2.19 -32.19 4.28
CA HIS A 591 -2.97 -30.95 4.45
C HIS A 591 -3.47 -30.41 3.09
N ARG A 592 -2.68 -30.56 2.00
CA ARG A 592 -3.12 -30.19 0.63
C ARG A 592 -4.40 -30.89 0.19
N ARG A 593 -4.62 -32.13 0.65
CA ARG A 593 -5.85 -32.88 0.37
C ARG A 593 -7.06 -32.25 1.07
N GLU A 594 -6.91 -31.81 2.32
CA GLU A 594 -7.98 -31.15 3.05
C GLU A 594 -8.31 -29.78 2.46
N VAL A 595 -7.34 -29.07 1.89
CA VAL A 595 -7.60 -27.83 1.12
C VAL A 595 -8.55 -28.09 -0.06
N CYS A 596 -8.36 -29.18 -0.80
CA CYS A 596 -9.24 -29.55 -1.91
C CYS A 596 -10.70 -29.72 -1.44
N ARG A 597 -10.89 -30.36 -0.28
CA ARG A 597 -12.21 -30.56 0.31
C ARG A 597 -12.82 -29.26 0.82
N LEU A 598 -12.01 -28.38 1.42
CA LEU A 598 -12.43 -27.06 1.86
C LEU A 598 -12.98 -26.23 0.69
N LEU A 599 -12.20 -26.12 -0.39
CA LEU A 599 -12.61 -25.35 -1.58
C LEU A 599 -13.94 -25.84 -2.15
N LYS A 600 -14.11 -27.16 -2.27
CA LYS A 600 -15.34 -27.75 -2.80
C LYS A 600 -16.55 -27.53 -1.89
N LYS A 601 -16.36 -27.61 -0.57
CA LYS A 601 -17.45 -27.53 0.41
C LYS A 601 -17.89 -26.09 0.65
N GLU A 602 -16.95 -25.19 0.89
CA GLU A 602 -17.23 -23.81 1.29
C GLU A 602 -17.42 -22.88 0.09
N PHE A 603 -16.87 -23.22 -1.09
CA PHE A 603 -16.90 -22.38 -2.31
C PHE A 603 -17.42 -23.12 -3.56
N PRO A 604 -18.62 -23.73 -3.53
CA PRO A 604 -19.13 -24.55 -4.64
C PRO A 604 -19.50 -23.76 -5.90
N LYS A 605 -19.70 -22.43 -5.79
CA LYS A 605 -20.06 -21.56 -6.93
C LYS A 605 -18.84 -20.91 -7.58
N THR A 606 -17.66 -21.05 -6.99
CA THR A 606 -16.42 -20.39 -7.37
C THR A 606 -15.62 -21.26 -8.33
N GLN A 607 -15.25 -20.70 -9.48
CA GLN A 607 -14.32 -21.32 -10.40
C GLN A 607 -12.88 -21.03 -9.94
N PHE A 608 -12.12 -22.10 -9.70
CA PHE A 608 -10.70 -22.03 -9.33
C PHE A 608 -9.81 -22.45 -10.50
N ILE A 609 -8.83 -21.61 -10.84
CA ILE A 609 -7.70 -21.98 -11.70
C ILE A 609 -6.50 -22.19 -10.79
N LEU A 610 -6.02 -23.43 -10.71
CA LEU A 610 -5.00 -23.85 -9.74
C LEU A 610 -3.70 -24.18 -10.49
N THR A 611 -2.59 -23.55 -10.14
CA THR A 611 -1.27 -23.97 -10.64
C THR A 611 -0.50 -24.74 -9.58
N THR A 612 0.25 -25.76 -10.00
CA THR A 612 1.13 -26.52 -9.10
C THR A 612 2.35 -27.10 -9.80
N HIS A 613 3.42 -27.34 -9.04
CA HIS A 613 4.53 -28.20 -9.48
C HIS A 613 4.37 -29.66 -9.03
N ASP A 614 3.41 -29.95 -8.15
CA ASP A 614 3.20 -31.28 -7.58
C ASP A 614 2.15 -32.08 -8.37
N ARG A 615 2.62 -33.10 -9.09
CA ARG A 615 1.77 -34.00 -9.88
C ARG A 615 0.86 -34.85 -9.01
N VAL A 616 1.30 -35.23 -7.81
CA VAL A 616 0.49 -36.03 -6.88
C VAL A 616 -0.69 -35.21 -6.40
N TRP A 617 -0.46 -33.94 -6.07
CA TRP A 617 -1.55 -33.04 -5.69
C TRP A 617 -2.54 -32.81 -6.83
N LEU A 618 -2.08 -32.63 -8.07
CA LEU A 618 -2.98 -32.56 -9.24
C LEU A 618 -3.88 -33.80 -9.34
N GLN A 619 -3.31 -34.99 -9.13
CA GLN A 619 -4.07 -36.24 -9.16
C GLN A 619 -5.08 -36.32 -8.01
N TYR A 620 -4.75 -35.81 -6.82
CA TYR A 620 -5.72 -35.68 -5.74
C TYR A 620 -6.84 -34.71 -6.06
N MET A 621 -6.57 -33.56 -6.70
CA MET A 621 -7.62 -32.63 -7.13
C MET A 621 -8.61 -33.31 -8.09
N LYS A 622 -8.11 -34.14 -9.02
CA LYS A 622 -8.96 -34.95 -9.91
C LYS A 622 -9.78 -35.98 -9.12
N THR A 623 -9.13 -36.71 -8.23
CA THR A 623 -9.76 -37.80 -7.45
C THR A 623 -10.85 -37.28 -6.51
N GLU A 624 -10.64 -36.13 -5.86
CA GLU A 624 -11.63 -35.48 -5.00
C GLU A 624 -12.70 -34.71 -5.81
N ASN A 625 -12.63 -34.76 -7.14
CA ASN A 625 -13.49 -34.04 -8.09
C ASN A 625 -13.52 -32.52 -7.80
N VAL A 626 -12.35 -31.95 -7.54
CA VAL A 626 -12.17 -30.49 -7.47
C VAL A 626 -11.96 -29.93 -8.86
N ILE A 627 -11.18 -30.60 -9.71
CA ILE A 627 -10.97 -30.22 -11.12
C ILE A 627 -11.49 -31.33 -12.04
N SER A 628 -12.11 -30.94 -13.16
CA SER A 628 -12.54 -31.87 -14.22
C SER A 628 -11.49 -31.96 -15.33
N ARG A 629 -10.77 -30.87 -15.58
CA ARG A 629 -9.75 -30.74 -16.62
C ARG A 629 -8.43 -30.22 -16.05
N SER A 630 -7.33 -30.55 -16.71
CA SER A 630 -6.01 -30.06 -16.33
C SER A 630 -5.05 -30.03 -17.50
N GLN A 631 -4.08 -29.12 -17.48
CA GLN A 631 -2.95 -29.13 -18.40
C GLN A 631 -1.64 -29.49 -17.71
N SER A 632 -0.81 -30.30 -18.36
CA SER A 632 0.58 -30.55 -17.92
C SER A 632 1.56 -29.80 -18.82
N PHE A 633 2.48 -29.04 -18.22
CA PHE A 633 3.59 -28.39 -18.92
C PHE A 633 4.85 -29.23 -18.75
N GLY A 634 5.39 -29.68 -19.88
CA GLY A 634 6.51 -30.62 -19.94
C GLY A 634 7.90 -29.98 -19.97
N GLY A 635 7.97 -28.73 -20.41
CA GLY A 635 9.21 -27.99 -20.55
C GLY A 635 8.96 -26.57 -21.02
N TRP A 636 10.02 -25.78 -21.13
CA TRP A 636 9.95 -24.41 -21.63
C TRP A 636 11.24 -24.10 -22.40
N THR A 637 11.10 -23.44 -23.55
CA THR A 637 12.20 -22.82 -24.28
C THR A 637 11.82 -21.40 -24.67
N VAL A 638 12.81 -20.53 -24.89
CA VAL A 638 12.55 -19.15 -25.32
C VAL A 638 11.82 -19.09 -26.67
N ASP A 639 12.14 -20.02 -27.59
CA ASP A 639 11.58 -20.00 -28.94
C ASP A 639 10.16 -20.56 -29.05
N CYS A 640 9.79 -21.48 -28.16
CA CYS A 640 8.49 -22.18 -28.22
C CYS A 640 7.56 -21.80 -27.07
N GLY A 641 8.10 -21.26 -25.98
CA GLY A 641 7.37 -21.01 -24.74
C GLY A 641 7.05 -22.30 -23.97
N PRO A 642 5.97 -22.32 -23.17
CA PRO A 642 5.56 -23.50 -22.40
C PRO A 642 5.14 -24.63 -23.33
N ARG A 643 5.77 -25.80 -23.19
CA ARG A 643 5.39 -27.00 -23.94
C ARG A 643 4.22 -27.68 -23.24
N VAL A 644 3.09 -27.66 -23.91
CA VAL A 644 1.86 -28.25 -23.44
C VAL A 644 1.86 -29.72 -23.83
N TRP A 645 1.91 -30.63 -22.85
CA TRP A 645 1.65 -32.03 -23.15
C TRP A 645 0.17 -32.27 -22.98
N ASP A 646 -0.56 -32.28 -24.11
CA ASP A 646 -1.78 -33.08 -24.20
C ASP A 646 -1.40 -34.49 -24.65
N ASP A 647 -2.08 -35.48 -24.08
CA ASP A 647 -1.91 -36.91 -24.39
C ASP A 647 -2.24 -37.24 -25.87
N HIS A 648 -2.78 -36.26 -26.61
CA HIS A 648 -3.04 -36.30 -28.05
C HIS A 648 -2.14 -35.37 -28.89
N ASP A 649 -1.66 -34.22 -28.37
CA ASP A 649 -0.88 -33.25 -29.16
C ASP A 649 0.55 -33.71 -29.45
N VAL A 650 1.18 -34.45 -28.55
CA VAL A 650 2.61 -34.80 -28.73
C VAL A 650 2.86 -35.61 -30.01
N TRP A 651 1.89 -36.43 -30.42
CA TRP A 651 2.01 -37.19 -31.66
C TRP A 651 1.87 -36.31 -32.90
N ILE A 652 1.08 -35.24 -32.81
CA ILE A 652 0.95 -34.23 -33.86
C ILE A 652 2.24 -33.43 -33.94
N GLU A 653 2.79 -32.97 -32.81
CA GLU A 653 4.09 -32.26 -32.76
C GLU A 653 5.24 -33.10 -33.34
N ILE A 654 5.30 -34.39 -32.99
CA ILE A 654 6.29 -35.31 -33.56
C ILE A 654 6.12 -35.39 -35.09
N GLN A 655 4.88 -35.51 -35.59
CA GLN A 655 4.61 -35.55 -37.03
C GLN A 655 4.97 -34.22 -37.73
N GLU A 656 4.71 -33.08 -37.10
CA GLU A 656 5.06 -31.77 -37.64
C GLU A 656 6.58 -31.55 -37.73
N GLU A 657 7.34 -31.97 -36.72
CA GLU A 657 8.81 -31.89 -36.75
C GLU A 657 9.41 -32.87 -37.77
N LEU A 658 8.83 -34.07 -37.91
CA LEU A 658 9.20 -35.01 -38.97
C LEU A 658 8.88 -34.47 -40.37
N ALA A 659 7.77 -33.74 -40.54
CA ALA A 659 7.45 -33.07 -41.80
C ALA A 659 8.43 -31.94 -42.16
N LYS A 660 9.13 -31.37 -41.17
CA LYS A 660 10.23 -30.40 -41.34
C LYS A 660 11.60 -31.07 -41.46
N ASP A 661 11.66 -32.40 -41.52
CA ASP A 661 12.88 -33.21 -41.53
C ASP A 661 13.75 -33.02 -40.26
N ASN A 662 13.14 -32.62 -39.15
CA ASN A 662 13.80 -32.38 -37.87
C ASN A 662 13.73 -33.59 -36.94
N VAL A 663 14.42 -34.67 -37.32
CA VAL A 663 14.40 -35.96 -36.60
C VAL A 663 14.94 -35.85 -35.18
N ALA A 664 15.95 -35.01 -34.94
CA ALA A 664 16.53 -34.83 -33.61
C ALA A 664 15.52 -34.26 -32.61
N GLN A 665 14.73 -33.26 -33.03
CA GLN A 665 13.67 -32.68 -32.20
C GLN A 665 12.51 -33.66 -31.99
N ALA A 666 12.09 -34.38 -33.05
CA ALA A 666 11.08 -35.44 -32.94
C ALA A 666 11.49 -36.53 -31.94
N ALA A 667 12.76 -36.95 -31.96
CA ALA A 667 13.32 -37.91 -31.02
C ALA A 667 13.38 -37.39 -29.59
N TRP A 668 13.76 -36.13 -29.41
CA TRP A 668 13.76 -35.47 -28.12
C TRP A 668 12.34 -35.40 -27.52
N LEU A 669 11.34 -35.04 -28.35
CA LEU A 669 9.92 -34.96 -27.96
C LEU A 669 9.40 -36.33 -27.52
N LEU A 670 9.63 -37.35 -28.35
CA LEU A 670 9.23 -38.72 -28.05
C LEU A 670 9.84 -39.20 -26.74
N ARG A 671 11.15 -38.99 -26.53
CA ARG A 671 11.83 -39.41 -25.30
C ARG A 671 11.23 -38.74 -24.06
N HIS A 672 11.07 -37.43 -24.07
CA HIS A 672 10.55 -36.70 -22.92
C HIS A 672 9.11 -37.09 -22.59
N TYR A 673 8.29 -37.33 -23.61
CA TYR A 673 6.93 -37.82 -23.42
C TYR A 673 6.90 -39.24 -22.86
N LEU A 674 7.79 -40.12 -23.33
CA LEU A 674 7.91 -41.47 -22.79
C LEU A 674 8.39 -41.46 -21.33
N GLU A 675 9.32 -40.57 -20.98
CA GLU A 675 9.76 -40.37 -19.58
C GLU A 675 8.59 -39.89 -18.71
N TYR A 676 7.82 -38.91 -19.20
CA TYR A 676 6.61 -38.41 -18.54
C TYR A 676 5.59 -39.52 -18.28
N ILE A 677 5.27 -40.30 -19.32
CA ILE A 677 4.22 -41.32 -19.25
C ILE A 677 4.67 -42.54 -18.46
N ALA A 678 5.96 -42.88 -18.47
CA ALA A 678 6.51 -43.98 -17.69
C ALA A 678 6.29 -43.77 -16.19
N VAL A 679 6.40 -42.54 -15.69
CA VAL A 679 6.12 -42.20 -14.29
C VAL A 679 4.65 -42.48 -13.94
N ILE A 680 3.72 -42.04 -14.79
CA ILE A 680 2.28 -42.23 -14.59
C ILE A 680 1.93 -43.73 -14.60
N LEU A 681 2.46 -44.45 -15.59
CA LEU A 681 2.23 -45.89 -15.72
C LEU A 681 2.87 -46.69 -14.59
N ALA A 682 4.04 -46.26 -14.09
CA ALA A 682 4.71 -46.89 -12.97
C ALA A 682 3.85 -46.82 -11.69
N ASP A 683 3.25 -45.67 -11.39
CA ASP A 683 2.33 -45.51 -10.27
C ASP A 683 1.04 -46.31 -10.50
N ASN A 684 0.38 -46.12 -11.65
CA ASN A 684 -0.87 -46.79 -12.00
C ASN A 684 -0.77 -48.32 -11.89
N LEU A 685 0.33 -48.91 -12.38
CA LEU A 685 0.52 -50.36 -12.41
C LEU A 685 1.26 -50.91 -11.17
N ARG A 686 1.75 -50.04 -10.29
CA ARG A 686 2.64 -50.38 -9.16
C ARG A 686 3.88 -51.14 -9.61
N ALA A 687 4.55 -50.59 -10.63
CA ALA A 687 5.80 -51.15 -11.11
C ALA A 687 6.83 -51.17 -9.97
N ARG A 688 7.51 -52.31 -9.80
CA ARG A 688 8.60 -52.43 -8.82
C ARG A 688 9.87 -51.86 -9.41
N ILE A 689 10.26 -50.69 -8.95
CA ILE A 689 11.46 -49.95 -9.37
C ILE A 689 12.45 -49.89 -8.20
N GLU A 690 13.74 -49.77 -8.50
CA GLU A 690 14.76 -49.53 -7.49
C GLU A 690 14.55 -48.17 -6.81
N PHE A 691 14.53 -48.14 -5.48
CA PHE A 691 14.30 -46.91 -4.75
C PHE A 691 15.55 -46.01 -4.80
N ARG A 692 15.38 -44.76 -5.24
CA ARG A 692 16.39 -43.71 -5.15
C ARG A 692 15.79 -42.54 -4.39
N GLY A 693 16.49 -42.09 -3.35
CA GLY A 693 16.02 -41.02 -2.47
C GLY A 693 15.90 -39.65 -3.14
N ASP A 694 16.55 -39.47 -4.30
CA ASP A 694 16.48 -38.24 -5.10
C ASP A 694 15.24 -38.19 -6.02
N GLY A 695 14.51 -39.30 -6.20
CA GLY A 695 13.36 -39.39 -7.10
C GLY A 695 13.69 -39.15 -8.57
N HIS A 696 14.96 -39.21 -8.98
CA HIS A 696 15.38 -39.01 -10.37
C HIS A 696 15.40 -40.35 -11.10
N TYR A 697 14.40 -40.53 -11.97
CA TYR A 697 14.23 -41.71 -12.79
C TYR A 697 14.14 -41.30 -14.27
N ASP A 698 14.88 -42.00 -15.12
CA ASP A 698 14.80 -41.82 -16.57
C ASP A 698 13.94 -42.90 -17.24
N LEU A 699 13.86 -42.86 -18.57
CA LEU A 699 13.07 -43.81 -19.34
C LEU A 699 13.53 -45.26 -19.15
N ALA A 700 14.86 -45.47 -19.06
CA ALA A 700 15.46 -46.78 -18.92
C ALA A 700 15.20 -47.37 -17.53
N ASP A 701 15.10 -46.52 -16.51
CA ASP A 701 14.77 -46.90 -15.14
C ASP A 701 13.30 -47.32 -14.98
N LEU A 702 12.38 -46.67 -15.70
CA LEU A 702 10.94 -46.84 -15.49
C LEU A 702 10.29 -47.80 -16.49
N MET A 703 10.49 -47.60 -17.78
CA MET A 703 9.68 -48.25 -18.82
C MET A 703 9.82 -49.79 -18.83
N PRO A 704 11.02 -50.39 -18.69
CA PRO A 704 11.15 -51.85 -18.62
C PRO A 704 10.37 -52.46 -17.46
N HIS A 705 10.34 -51.78 -16.31
CA HIS A 705 9.62 -52.22 -15.11
C HIS A 705 8.11 -52.07 -15.28
N VAL A 706 7.66 -50.98 -15.90
CA VAL A 706 6.26 -50.75 -16.28
C VAL A 706 5.74 -51.85 -17.20
N LEU A 707 6.44 -52.12 -18.30
CA LEU A 707 6.00 -53.08 -19.31
C LEU A 707 6.04 -54.52 -18.79
N LYS A 708 7.02 -54.85 -17.95
CA LYS A 708 7.06 -56.13 -17.24
C LYS A 708 5.87 -56.28 -16.28
N GLN A 709 5.55 -55.24 -15.53
CA GLN A 709 4.45 -55.25 -14.59
C GLN A 709 3.09 -55.33 -15.30
N TRP A 710 2.91 -54.61 -16.40
CA TRP A 710 1.73 -54.73 -17.27
C TRP A 710 1.45 -56.18 -17.67
N ARG A 711 2.46 -56.86 -18.21
CA ARG A 711 2.34 -58.29 -18.59
C ARG A 711 2.01 -59.19 -17.40
N THR A 712 2.63 -58.93 -16.25
CA THR A 712 2.41 -59.72 -15.02
C THR A 712 0.97 -59.56 -14.52
N LEU A 713 0.41 -58.35 -14.58
CA LEU A 713 -0.97 -58.09 -14.17
C LEU A 713 -1.97 -58.78 -15.11
N LEU A 714 -1.72 -58.78 -16.42
CA LEU A 714 -2.55 -59.53 -17.37
C LEU A 714 -2.49 -61.05 -17.13
N GLU A 715 -1.30 -61.60 -16.82
CA GLU A 715 -1.17 -63.01 -16.45
C GLU A 715 -1.93 -63.35 -15.16
N ASN A 716 -1.92 -62.46 -14.16
CA ASN A 716 -2.71 -62.64 -12.95
C ASN A 716 -4.22 -62.54 -13.22
N GLY A 717 -4.64 -61.64 -14.10
CA GLY A 717 -6.02 -61.55 -14.58
C GLY A 717 -6.48 -62.83 -15.28
N GLU A 718 -5.63 -63.44 -16.10
CA GLU A 718 -5.89 -64.72 -16.77
C GLU A 718 -6.06 -65.85 -15.75
N LYS A 719 -5.14 -65.96 -14.78
CA LYS A 719 -5.23 -66.95 -13.68
C LYS A 719 -6.50 -66.77 -12.85
N SER A 720 -6.88 -65.52 -12.58
CA SER A 720 -8.12 -65.17 -11.88
C SER A 720 -9.34 -65.58 -12.70
N ALA A 721 -9.39 -65.25 -13.99
CA ALA A 721 -10.49 -65.63 -14.88
C ALA A 721 -10.67 -67.16 -14.96
N ILE A 722 -9.56 -67.92 -15.02
CA ILE A 722 -9.58 -69.39 -14.96
C ILE A 722 -10.16 -69.88 -13.62
N LYS A 723 -9.72 -69.31 -12.49
CA LYS A 723 -10.20 -69.70 -11.16
C LYS A 723 -11.69 -69.43 -10.95
N TRP A 724 -12.20 -68.33 -11.50
CA TRP A 724 -13.60 -67.92 -11.38
C TRP A 724 -14.49 -68.42 -12.53
N GLU A 725 -13.97 -69.29 -13.40
CA GLU A 725 -14.69 -69.88 -14.55
C GLU A 725 -15.25 -68.84 -15.55
N LEU A 726 -14.57 -67.69 -15.69
CA LEU A 726 -14.94 -66.60 -16.60
C LEU A 726 -14.30 -66.83 -17.98
N VAL A 727 -14.92 -67.68 -18.81
CA VAL A 727 -14.37 -68.15 -20.10
C VAL A 727 -14.16 -67.01 -21.11
N ASP A 728 -15.12 -66.08 -21.21
CA ASP A 728 -15.04 -64.95 -22.14
C ASP A 728 -13.94 -63.96 -21.73
N ASP A 729 -13.85 -63.66 -20.43
CA ASP A 729 -12.81 -62.79 -19.87
C ASP A 729 -11.42 -63.42 -20.04
N ASN A 730 -11.28 -64.72 -19.80
CA ASN A 730 -10.02 -65.43 -20.01
C ASN A 730 -9.54 -65.31 -21.48
N THR A 731 -10.45 -65.49 -22.44
CA THR A 731 -10.15 -65.37 -23.87
C THR A 731 -9.74 -63.94 -24.23
N ALA A 732 -10.47 -62.94 -23.73
CA ALA A 732 -10.17 -61.53 -23.96
C ALA A 732 -8.83 -61.10 -23.34
N ILE A 733 -8.55 -61.51 -22.10
CA ILE A 733 -7.29 -61.20 -21.40
C ILE A 733 -6.11 -61.91 -22.06
N ALA A 734 -6.26 -63.16 -22.50
CA ALA A 734 -5.21 -63.88 -23.22
C ALA A 734 -4.86 -63.19 -24.56
N ALA A 735 -5.86 -62.74 -25.31
CA ALA A 735 -5.65 -61.95 -26.53
C ALA A 735 -4.95 -60.60 -26.23
N MET A 736 -5.36 -59.92 -25.15
CA MET A 736 -4.73 -58.68 -24.69
C MET A 736 -3.25 -58.91 -24.32
N ARG A 737 -2.95 -60.01 -23.62
CA ARG A 737 -1.59 -60.40 -23.22
C ARG A 737 -0.71 -60.76 -24.42
N SER A 738 -1.25 -61.45 -25.43
CA SER A 738 -0.53 -61.76 -26.67
C SER A 738 -0.16 -60.48 -27.41
N THR A 739 -1.14 -59.59 -27.58
CA THR A 739 -0.94 -58.27 -28.22
C THR A 739 0.11 -57.45 -27.47
N ALA A 740 0.05 -57.41 -26.13
CA ALA A 740 1.05 -56.72 -25.32
C ALA A 740 2.45 -57.28 -25.54
N LYS A 741 2.62 -58.60 -25.68
CA LYS A 741 3.92 -59.24 -25.93
C LYS A 741 4.51 -58.81 -27.27
N GLU A 742 3.69 -58.74 -28.32
CA GLU A 742 4.09 -58.31 -29.67
C GLU A 742 4.49 -56.83 -29.68
N LEU A 743 3.66 -55.95 -29.10
CA LEU A 743 3.92 -54.51 -29.04
C LEU A 743 5.19 -54.20 -28.23
N ILE A 744 5.40 -54.87 -27.09
CA ILE A 744 6.61 -54.69 -26.27
C ILE A 744 7.86 -55.17 -27.02
N ALA A 745 7.78 -56.28 -27.75
CA ALA A 745 8.90 -56.75 -28.57
C ALA A 745 9.25 -55.74 -29.67
N LYS A 746 8.23 -55.17 -30.33
CA LYS A 746 8.41 -54.11 -31.34
C LYS A 746 9.07 -52.88 -30.74
N THR A 747 8.59 -52.34 -29.63
CA THR A 747 9.19 -51.14 -29.02
C THR A 747 10.60 -51.37 -28.50
N ASN A 748 10.93 -52.56 -28.01
CA ASN A 748 12.30 -52.89 -27.60
C ASN A 748 13.27 -52.93 -28.80
N ALA A 749 12.79 -53.39 -29.96
CA ALA A 749 13.58 -53.39 -31.20
C ALA A 749 13.83 -51.98 -31.74
N GLU A 750 12.94 -51.02 -31.45
CA GLU A 750 13.06 -49.63 -31.87
C GLU A 750 13.74 -48.71 -30.83
N GLN A 751 13.85 -49.15 -29.57
CA GLN A 751 14.31 -48.30 -28.46
C GLN A 751 15.74 -47.76 -28.66
N TRP A 752 16.60 -48.47 -29.40
CA TRP A 752 17.96 -48.03 -29.70
C TRP A 752 18.00 -46.74 -30.53
N ALA A 753 16.95 -46.44 -31.29
CA ALA A 753 16.88 -45.27 -32.17
C ALA A 753 16.65 -43.95 -31.41
N ILE A 754 16.21 -43.98 -30.15
CA ILE A 754 15.83 -42.78 -29.39
C ILE A 754 17.06 -42.02 -28.86
N ASN A 755 18.00 -42.71 -28.21
CA ASN A 755 19.14 -42.05 -27.54
C ASN A 755 20.20 -41.48 -28.50
N PRO A 756 20.63 -42.18 -29.57
CA PRO A 756 21.60 -41.67 -30.54
C PRO A 756 21.07 -40.47 -31.34
N SER A 757 19.77 -40.44 -31.65
CA SER A 757 19.12 -39.37 -32.43
C SER A 757 18.99 -38.06 -31.66
N VAL A 758 19.02 -38.10 -30.32
CA VAL A 758 18.96 -36.91 -29.45
C VAL A 758 20.33 -36.23 -29.30
N HIS A 759 21.44 -36.96 -29.49
CA HIS A 759 22.80 -36.46 -29.21
C HIS A 759 23.63 -36.12 -30.47
N PHE A 760 23.03 -36.05 -31.67
CA PHE A 760 23.71 -35.73 -32.93
C PHE A 760 24.97 -36.59 -33.18
N ASN A 761 24.81 -37.91 -33.03
CA ASN A 761 25.87 -38.86 -33.37
C ASN A 761 25.90 -39.08 -34.89
N GLU A 762 27.01 -38.79 -35.57
CA GLU A 762 27.17 -38.89 -37.04
C GLU A 762 26.78 -40.25 -37.66
N TRP A 763 26.75 -41.33 -36.88
CA TRP A 763 26.41 -42.68 -37.33
C TRP A 763 24.91 -43.03 -37.22
N ALA A 764 24.07 -42.13 -36.71
CA ALA A 764 22.64 -42.35 -36.44
C ALA A 764 21.73 -41.33 -37.15
N ASN A 765 22.05 -40.94 -38.38
CA ASN A 765 21.22 -40.06 -39.22
C ASN A 765 19.97 -40.81 -39.75
N LEU A 766 19.02 -41.11 -38.86
CA LEU A 766 17.71 -41.63 -39.26
C LEU A 766 16.98 -40.59 -40.11
N GLN A 767 16.33 -41.05 -41.18
CA GLN A 767 15.45 -40.24 -42.00
C GLN A 767 14.06 -40.13 -41.36
N ALA A 768 13.30 -39.09 -41.70
CA ALA A 768 11.96 -38.89 -41.13
C ALA A 768 11.02 -40.13 -41.22
N PRO A 769 10.98 -40.92 -42.32
CA PRO A 769 10.17 -42.13 -42.38
C PRO A 769 10.64 -43.23 -41.42
N GLU A 770 11.96 -43.37 -41.22
CA GLU A 770 12.54 -44.38 -40.33
C GLU A 770 12.21 -44.05 -38.87
N PHE A 771 12.24 -42.76 -38.50
CA PHE A 771 11.86 -42.33 -37.16
C PHE A 771 10.34 -42.37 -36.93
N GLN A 772 9.53 -42.20 -37.98
CA GLN A 772 8.07 -42.35 -37.87
C GLN A 772 7.68 -43.76 -37.42
N GLU A 773 8.35 -44.81 -37.89
CA GLU A 773 8.10 -46.19 -37.46
C GLU A 773 8.34 -46.39 -35.96
N VAL A 774 9.37 -45.73 -35.41
CA VAL A 774 9.67 -45.71 -33.97
C VAL A 774 8.53 -45.03 -33.21
N GLY A 775 8.12 -43.84 -33.66
CA GLY A 775 7.00 -43.09 -33.06
C GLY A 775 5.70 -43.88 -33.04
N ASP A 776 5.34 -44.51 -34.16
CA ASP A 776 4.11 -45.30 -34.30
C ASP A 776 4.11 -46.56 -33.44
N ALA A 777 5.28 -47.20 -33.27
CA ALA A 777 5.42 -48.35 -32.38
C ALA A 777 5.10 -47.98 -30.92
N PHE A 778 5.67 -46.88 -30.42
CA PHE A 778 5.40 -46.40 -29.07
C PHE A 778 3.98 -45.88 -28.89
N LYS A 779 3.41 -45.21 -29.90
CA LYS A 779 2.01 -44.77 -29.90
C LYS A 779 1.05 -45.94 -29.74
N THR A 780 1.22 -46.97 -30.58
CA THR A 780 0.38 -48.17 -30.55
C THR A 780 0.49 -48.91 -29.22
N LEU A 781 1.70 -48.99 -28.65
CA LEU A 781 1.90 -49.55 -27.32
C LEU A 781 1.12 -48.78 -26.27
N LEU A 782 1.26 -47.45 -26.20
CA LEU A 782 0.58 -46.62 -25.20
C LEU A 782 -0.95 -46.65 -25.33
N GLU A 783 -1.48 -46.71 -26.55
CA GLU A 783 -2.92 -46.91 -26.82
C GLU A 783 -3.44 -48.28 -26.36
N HIS A 784 -2.57 -49.27 -26.25
CA HIS A 784 -2.92 -50.58 -25.68
C HIS A 784 -3.06 -50.55 -24.15
N LEU A 785 -2.35 -49.63 -23.46
CA LEU A 785 -2.47 -49.43 -22.01
C LEU A 785 -3.65 -48.52 -21.59
N ARG A 786 -4.41 -48.00 -22.56
CA ARG A 786 -5.58 -47.13 -22.34
C ARG A 786 -6.91 -47.89 -22.45
N CYS A 787 -7.93 -47.34 -21.81
CA CYS A 787 -9.31 -47.78 -22.03
C CYS A 787 -9.71 -47.59 -23.50
N LYS A 788 -10.38 -48.59 -24.10
CA LYS A 788 -10.85 -48.53 -25.49
C LYS A 788 -12.08 -47.65 -25.70
N ASN A 789 -12.65 -47.10 -24.63
CA ASN A 789 -13.75 -46.14 -24.72
C ASN A 789 -13.22 -44.76 -25.14
N PRO A 790 -13.65 -44.21 -26.29
CA PRO A 790 -13.24 -42.88 -26.74
C PRO A 790 -13.56 -41.75 -25.76
N ALA A 791 -14.61 -41.90 -24.93
CA ALA A 791 -14.99 -40.92 -23.93
C ALA A 791 -14.17 -41.02 -22.62
N CYS A 792 -13.44 -42.12 -22.40
CA CYS A 792 -12.63 -42.31 -21.20
C CYS A 792 -11.14 -42.14 -21.49
N MET A 793 -10.60 -42.91 -22.44
CA MET A 793 -9.19 -42.94 -22.85
C MET A 793 -8.15 -42.99 -21.71
N SER A 794 -8.57 -43.28 -20.48
CA SER A 794 -7.69 -43.23 -19.32
C SER A 794 -6.71 -44.40 -19.36
N TYR A 795 -5.49 -44.17 -18.86
CA TYR A 795 -4.60 -45.28 -18.54
C TYR A 795 -5.23 -46.19 -17.49
N ILE A 796 -4.98 -47.48 -17.67
CA ILE A 796 -5.46 -48.51 -16.78
C ILE A 796 -4.60 -48.52 -15.51
N TYR A 797 -5.23 -48.69 -14.33
CA TYR A 797 -4.56 -48.66 -13.03
C TYR A 797 -5.03 -49.80 -12.11
N VAL A 798 -4.21 -50.11 -11.09
CA VAL A 798 -4.49 -51.16 -10.10
C VAL A 798 -5.21 -50.58 -8.89
N SER A 799 -6.29 -51.23 -8.45
CA SER A 799 -7.09 -50.91 -7.26
C SER A 799 -7.06 -52.05 -6.24
N PRO A 800 -7.11 -51.78 -4.91
CA PRO A 800 -7.00 -50.49 -4.23
C PRO A 800 -5.55 -50.02 -4.17
N HIS A 801 -5.25 -48.72 -4.42
CA HIS A 801 -3.90 -48.15 -4.69
C HIS A 801 -2.74 -48.69 -3.83
N LYS A 802 -2.99 -49.06 -2.57
CA LYS A 802 -2.02 -49.74 -1.69
C LYS A 802 -2.62 -51.02 -1.12
N GLY A 803 -1.79 -52.05 -0.94
CA GLY A 803 -2.19 -53.36 -0.43
C GLY A 803 -2.22 -54.43 -1.51
N GLN A 804 -2.99 -55.49 -1.29
CA GLN A 804 -3.12 -56.56 -2.28
C GLN A 804 -3.82 -56.05 -3.54
N PRO A 805 -3.27 -56.27 -4.75
CA PRO A 805 -3.94 -55.93 -6.00
C PRO A 805 -5.24 -56.73 -6.15
N GLU A 806 -6.37 -56.05 -6.26
CA GLU A 806 -7.68 -56.69 -6.37
C GLU A 806 -8.24 -56.61 -7.78
N GLU A 807 -8.04 -55.47 -8.46
CA GLU A 807 -8.62 -55.19 -9.75
C GLU A 807 -7.68 -54.31 -10.57
N LEU A 808 -7.66 -54.52 -11.87
CA LEU A 808 -7.05 -53.64 -12.86
C LEU A 808 -8.18 -52.96 -13.64
N ARG A 809 -8.30 -51.64 -13.57
CA ARG A 809 -9.47 -50.90 -14.06
C ARG A 809 -9.15 -49.57 -14.72
N CYS A 810 -10.11 -49.04 -15.47
CA CYS A 810 -10.09 -47.66 -15.95
C CYS A 810 -11.00 -46.73 -15.13
N ASN A 811 -10.96 -45.42 -15.41
CA ASN A 811 -11.75 -44.42 -14.71
C ASN A 811 -13.27 -44.58 -14.93
N CYS A 812 -13.70 -44.98 -16.13
CA CYS A 812 -15.12 -45.18 -16.44
C CYS A 812 -15.66 -46.56 -16.02
N GLY A 813 -14.81 -47.46 -15.53
CA GLY A 813 -15.17 -48.83 -15.14
C GLY A 813 -15.48 -49.79 -16.29
N GLN A 814 -15.39 -49.35 -17.55
CA GLN A 814 -15.64 -50.23 -18.71
C GLN A 814 -14.55 -51.28 -18.92
N THR A 815 -13.31 -50.96 -18.56
CA THR A 815 -12.23 -51.93 -18.44
C THR A 815 -12.08 -52.27 -16.97
N ALA A 816 -12.35 -53.53 -16.61
CA ALA A 816 -12.26 -54.06 -15.26
C ALA A 816 -11.81 -55.52 -15.35
N ILE A 817 -10.60 -55.80 -14.85
CA ILE A 817 -10.00 -57.14 -14.84
C ILE A 817 -9.77 -57.52 -13.38
N ASN A 818 -10.42 -58.58 -12.93
CA ASN A 818 -10.27 -59.11 -11.58
C ASN A 818 -8.88 -59.74 -11.40
N LEU A 819 -8.12 -59.31 -10.40
CA LEU A 819 -6.78 -59.82 -10.08
C LEU A 819 -6.76 -60.78 -8.88
N LYS A 820 -7.91 -61.07 -8.26
CA LYS A 820 -8.04 -61.98 -7.11
C LYS A 820 -7.89 -63.44 -7.56
N THR A 821 -6.64 -63.88 -7.65
CA THR A 821 -6.27 -65.28 -7.89
C THR A 821 -6.52 -66.19 -6.71
#